data_AF-A0A6P0SDI7-F1
#
_entry.id   AF-A0A6P0SDI7-F1
#
_cell.length_a   1.000
_cell.length_b   1.000
_cell.length_c   1.000
_cell.angle_alpha   90.00
_cell.angle_beta   90.00
_cell.angle_gamma   90.00
#
_symmetry.space_group_name_H-M   'P 1'
#
loop_
_entity.id
_entity.type
_entity.pdbx_description
1 polymer ?
#
loop_
_entity_poly.entity_id
_entity_poly.type
_entity_poly.pdbx_seq_one_letter_code
_entity_poly.pdbx_strand_id
1 'polypeptide(L)'
;MNQLEKLFPYLEHIGLMGSQQVQLIDTSQGMVISTLTPKGSLDEEEIIGGEAIWEIAKFLVKAPSQLTINTKQDFNGFKAKYSLKEARLSTYTNKTGKQVKIVYLLYKNKFYTIVTNPHTDWVSVASVDKSEQQNAGNELIVAFVFIALALGAVTLIVVLLLSRRLSAPLSQLSDTAKEVTAGNLDAIAQPSGTAETQTLAHTFNNLVARIKVLVQDQSLEAKRAKQLKDITIQLTQALDLQEILDMVVQGSRQGLDADRVVVYRFDPNWKGTVIAESVAAGWPQALGAEIDDPCFAKDHVDKYIQGRVKATPNIYEAGLHPCYMNQLEPFAVKANLVTPIVVEGELLGLLIAHQCSEPRAWQASEIDFLTQVANQVGLTLDRINLLERQRIAEAEQRTAKEQLQKRALELLMEVDPVSKGDLSIRARVTADELGTVADSYNATIESLRKLVVQVQQATKQVTTTTTEDEAAIRELSTEALRQSEEITAALQRIQDMTSSTQAVAARASEAEAAVKQAAQTVEAGDTAMNRTVEGFMAIRETVGSTAKKVKRLGESSQKISKVVNLISNFAAQTNLLALNASIEAARAGEEGRGFAVVADEVRALAHQSAEATAEIEKIVAQIQMETNEVVAAMEAGTEQVVGGTKLVDDTRQSLNQITAVMVKINELVEAIASVTVEQTQTSVSVTQTMTNVAAIANHTSIEALQVSHSFKQLLTVAEQLQDSVGKFKVS
;
A
#
# COMPACT_ATOMS: atom_id res chain seq x y z
N MET A 1 -46.17 -16.99 -15.91
CA MET A 1 -46.14 -15.72 -16.67
C MET A 1 -46.15 -14.48 -15.77
N ASN A 2 -47.10 -14.29 -14.84
CA ASN A 2 -47.19 -13.07 -13.99
C ASN A 2 -45.96 -12.70 -13.10
N GLN A 3 -45.02 -13.61 -12.86
CA GLN A 3 -43.76 -13.30 -12.14
C GLN A 3 -42.58 -12.96 -13.06
N LEU A 4 -42.59 -13.43 -14.32
CA LEU A 4 -41.56 -13.12 -15.31
C LEU A 4 -41.65 -11.65 -15.75
N GLU A 5 -42.87 -11.14 -15.99
CA GLU A 5 -43.10 -9.73 -16.34
C GLU A 5 -42.63 -8.73 -15.26
N LYS A 6 -42.50 -9.17 -14.00
CA LYS A 6 -41.97 -8.33 -12.90
C LYS A 6 -40.44 -8.40 -12.75
N LEU A 7 -39.80 -9.45 -13.29
CA LEU A 7 -38.35 -9.67 -13.21
C LEU A 7 -37.60 -9.03 -14.38
N PHE A 8 -38.20 -9.00 -15.57
CA PHE A 8 -37.59 -8.43 -16.78
C PHE A 8 -37.09 -6.98 -16.62
N PRO A 9 -37.86 -6.03 -16.04
CA PRO A 9 -37.39 -4.65 -15.87
C PRO A 9 -36.20 -4.53 -14.88
N TYR A 10 -36.11 -5.44 -13.91
CA TYR A 10 -35.01 -5.50 -12.94
C TYR A 10 -33.73 -6.11 -13.55
N LEU A 11 -33.90 -7.06 -14.48
CA LEU A 11 -32.80 -7.74 -15.16
C LEU A 11 -32.22 -6.91 -16.32
N GLU A 12 -33.04 -6.12 -17.03
CA GLU A 12 -32.58 -5.17 -18.06
C GLU A 12 -31.69 -4.04 -17.50
N HIS A 13 -31.83 -3.70 -16.22
CA HIS A 13 -30.98 -2.72 -15.53
C HIS A 13 -29.68 -3.31 -14.97
N ILE A 14 -29.46 -4.62 -15.08
CA ILE A 14 -28.17 -5.24 -14.76
C ILE A 14 -27.27 -4.93 -15.94
N GLY A 15 -26.38 -3.94 -15.80
CA GLY A 15 -25.43 -3.54 -16.82
C GLY A 15 -24.41 -4.64 -17.17
N LEU A 16 -24.89 -5.71 -17.81
CA LEU A 16 -24.08 -6.80 -18.34
C LEU A 16 -23.19 -6.23 -19.44
N MET A 17 -21.90 -6.57 -19.40
CA MET A 17 -20.93 -6.08 -20.39
C MET A 17 -20.25 -7.24 -21.13
N GLY A 18 -19.92 -6.99 -22.40
CA GLY A 18 -19.14 -7.87 -23.28
C GLY A 18 -19.68 -9.29 -23.46
N SER A 19 -18.98 -10.33 -22.97
CA SER A 19 -19.40 -11.75 -23.13
C SER A 19 -20.30 -12.26 -22.01
N GLN A 20 -20.71 -11.41 -21.06
CA GLN A 20 -21.55 -11.82 -19.95
C GLN A 20 -22.94 -12.26 -20.43
N GLN A 21 -23.33 -13.48 -20.06
CA GLN A 21 -24.67 -14.02 -20.34
C GLN A 21 -25.27 -14.53 -19.04
N VAL A 22 -26.56 -14.28 -18.82
CA VAL A 22 -27.30 -14.80 -17.67
C VAL A 22 -28.51 -15.58 -18.15
N GLN A 23 -28.53 -16.89 -17.93
CA GLN A 23 -29.66 -17.76 -18.22
C GLN A 23 -30.48 -18.04 -16.98
N LEU A 24 -31.80 -18.03 -17.11
CA LEU A 24 -32.73 -18.54 -16.12
C LEU A 24 -33.25 -19.89 -16.60
N ILE A 25 -33.03 -20.95 -15.82
CA ILE A 25 -33.31 -22.33 -16.23
C ILE A 25 -34.33 -22.94 -15.29
N ASP A 26 -35.38 -23.56 -15.83
CA ASP A 26 -36.30 -24.39 -15.05
C ASP A 26 -35.75 -25.81 -14.94
N THR A 27 -35.33 -26.22 -13.73
CA THR A 27 -34.75 -27.55 -13.53
C THR A 27 -35.76 -28.69 -13.50
N SER A 28 -37.06 -28.39 -13.35
CA SER A 28 -38.13 -29.38 -13.38
C SER A 28 -38.50 -29.79 -14.81
N GLN A 29 -38.44 -28.83 -15.75
CA GLN A 29 -38.82 -29.03 -17.15
C GLN A 29 -37.62 -29.18 -18.10
N GLY A 30 -36.42 -28.80 -17.67
CA GLY A 30 -35.22 -28.85 -18.50
C GLY A 30 -35.19 -27.84 -19.63
N MET A 31 -35.87 -26.71 -19.44
CA MET A 31 -35.97 -25.64 -20.43
C MET A 31 -35.31 -24.37 -19.91
N VAL A 32 -34.65 -23.65 -20.82
CA VAL A 32 -34.22 -22.27 -20.59
C VAL A 32 -35.46 -21.38 -20.69
N ILE A 33 -35.68 -20.57 -19.66
CA ILE A 33 -36.84 -19.68 -19.56
C ILE A 33 -36.55 -18.36 -20.26
N SER A 34 -35.32 -17.86 -20.13
CA SER A 34 -34.85 -16.63 -20.78
C SER A 34 -33.32 -16.54 -20.67
N THR A 35 -32.69 -16.01 -21.72
CA THR A 35 -31.27 -15.64 -21.72
C THR A 35 -31.13 -14.14 -21.81
N LEU A 36 -30.45 -13.53 -20.84
CA LEU A 36 -30.09 -12.12 -20.84
C LEU A 36 -28.66 -11.95 -21.33
N THR A 37 -28.49 -11.06 -22.30
CA THR A 37 -27.18 -10.66 -22.84
C THR A 37 -27.06 -9.13 -22.83
N PRO A 38 -25.86 -8.56 -23.05
CA PRO A 38 -25.66 -7.11 -23.12
C PRO A 38 -26.43 -6.44 -24.27
N LYS A 39 -26.90 -7.23 -25.24
CA LYS A 39 -27.69 -6.76 -26.39
C LYS A 39 -29.20 -6.94 -26.22
N GLY A 40 -29.64 -7.40 -25.04
CA GLY A 40 -31.04 -7.68 -24.71
C GLY A 40 -31.32 -9.15 -24.43
N SER A 41 -32.61 -9.48 -24.27
CA SER A 41 -33.08 -10.85 -24.07
C SER A 41 -33.07 -11.64 -25.39
N LEU A 42 -32.54 -12.85 -25.34
CA LEU A 42 -32.58 -13.83 -26.43
C LEU A 42 -33.37 -15.06 -25.97
N ASP A 43 -34.14 -15.64 -26.90
CA ASP A 43 -34.75 -16.95 -26.73
C ASP A 43 -33.74 -18.02 -27.19
N GLU A 44 -32.80 -18.38 -26.31
CA GLU A 44 -31.92 -19.53 -26.53
C GLU A 44 -32.52 -20.77 -25.86
N GLU A 45 -32.72 -21.84 -26.62
CA GLU A 45 -33.24 -23.12 -26.09
C GLU A 45 -32.16 -23.96 -25.39
N GLU A 46 -30.88 -23.74 -25.72
CA GLU A 46 -29.76 -24.52 -25.18
C GLU A 46 -29.17 -23.91 -23.90
N ILE A 47 -28.87 -24.77 -22.92
CA ILE A 47 -28.20 -24.37 -21.68
C ILE A 47 -26.72 -24.08 -21.95
N ILE A 48 -26.26 -22.87 -21.60
CA ILE A 48 -24.85 -22.49 -21.74
C ILE A 48 -24.00 -23.39 -20.85
N GLY A 49 -22.99 -24.02 -21.46
CA GLY A 49 -22.12 -25.01 -20.82
C GLY A 49 -22.67 -26.44 -20.84
N GLY A 50 -23.85 -26.65 -21.43
CA GLY A 50 -24.41 -27.95 -21.78
C GLY A 50 -24.70 -28.85 -20.58
N GLU A 51 -24.57 -30.17 -20.80
CA GLU A 51 -24.92 -31.21 -19.82
C GLU A 51 -24.23 -31.02 -18.45
N ALA A 52 -22.98 -30.54 -18.44
CA ALA A 52 -22.24 -30.32 -17.20
C ALA A 52 -22.91 -29.28 -16.30
N ILE A 53 -23.32 -28.15 -16.86
CA ILE A 53 -24.00 -27.08 -16.12
C ILE A 53 -25.41 -27.50 -15.74
N TRP A 54 -26.08 -28.23 -16.62
CA TRP A 54 -27.42 -28.77 -16.39
C TRP A 54 -27.48 -29.72 -15.19
N GLU A 55 -26.58 -30.71 -15.13
CA GLU A 55 -26.53 -31.68 -14.04
C GLU A 55 -26.15 -31.02 -12.71
N ILE A 56 -25.27 -30.01 -12.74
CA ILE A 56 -24.95 -29.20 -11.56
C ILE A 56 -26.19 -28.39 -11.11
N ALA A 57 -26.94 -27.77 -12.03
CA ALA A 57 -28.15 -27.01 -11.70
C ALA A 57 -29.20 -27.91 -11.01
N LYS A 58 -29.45 -29.11 -11.53
CA LYS A 58 -30.33 -30.10 -10.89
C LYS A 58 -29.85 -30.51 -9.50
N PHE A 59 -28.54 -30.79 -9.38
CA PHE A 59 -27.93 -31.15 -8.10
C PHE A 59 -28.15 -30.04 -7.07
N LEU A 60 -27.97 -28.77 -7.48
CA LEU A 60 -28.15 -27.63 -6.59
C LEU A 60 -29.58 -27.47 -6.10
N VAL A 61 -30.60 -27.68 -6.93
CA VAL A 61 -31.99 -27.58 -6.49
C VAL A 61 -32.31 -28.69 -5.47
N LYS A 62 -31.86 -29.92 -5.72
CA LYS A 62 -32.10 -31.09 -4.83
C LYS A 62 -31.26 -31.11 -3.56
N ALA A 63 -30.11 -30.43 -3.55
CA ALA A 63 -29.23 -30.39 -2.38
C ALA A 63 -29.93 -29.73 -1.18
N PRO A 64 -29.72 -30.23 0.06
CA PRO A 64 -30.28 -29.59 1.24
C PRO A 64 -29.75 -28.16 1.40
N SER A 65 -30.55 -27.27 2.00
CA SER A 65 -30.17 -25.86 2.23
C SER A 65 -28.86 -25.74 3.00
N GLN A 66 -28.70 -26.58 4.03
CA GLN A 66 -27.43 -26.74 4.76
C GLN A 66 -26.59 -27.84 4.11
N LEU A 67 -25.47 -27.44 3.50
CA LEU A 67 -24.57 -28.35 2.80
C LEU A 67 -23.88 -29.32 3.77
N THR A 68 -24.26 -30.59 3.71
CA THR A 68 -23.62 -31.66 4.49
C THR A 68 -22.26 -32.05 3.87
N ILE A 69 -21.44 -32.81 4.62
CA ILE A 69 -20.17 -33.37 4.12
C ILE A 69 -20.43 -34.22 2.87
N ASN A 70 -21.48 -35.04 2.90
CA ASN A 70 -21.88 -35.88 1.77
C ASN A 70 -22.24 -35.04 0.54
N THR A 71 -22.99 -33.95 0.72
CA THR A 71 -23.33 -33.03 -0.38
C THR A 71 -22.09 -32.38 -1.00
N LYS A 72 -21.08 -32.02 -0.20
CA LYS A 72 -19.80 -31.49 -0.73
C LYS A 72 -18.99 -32.57 -1.43
N GLN A 73 -19.04 -33.81 -0.96
CA GLN A 73 -18.38 -34.96 -1.58
C GLN A 73 -19.03 -35.33 -2.93
N ASP A 74 -20.36 -35.33 -3.01
CA ASP A 74 -21.12 -35.51 -4.25
C ASP A 74 -20.76 -34.42 -5.27
N PHE A 75 -20.66 -33.15 -4.83
CA PHE A 75 -20.22 -32.06 -5.68
C PHE A 75 -18.78 -32.24 -6.19
N ASN A 76 -17.87 -32.78 -5.37
CA ASN A 76 -16.51 -33.11 -5.82
C ASN A 76 -16.51 -34.21 -6.90
N GLY A 77 -17.51 -35.10 -6.93
CA GLY A 77 -17.71 -36.05 -8.02
C GLY A 77 -17.92 -35.37 -9.37
N PHE A 78 -18.69 -34.27 -9.42
CA PHE A 78 -18.86 -33.47 -10.65
C PHE A 78 -17.57 -32.80 -11.11
N LYS A 79 -16.71 -32.36 -10.17
CA LYS A 79 -15.40 -31.78 -10.49
C LYS A 79 -14.52 -32.76 -11.27
N ALA A 80 -14.47 -34.00 -10.80
CA ALA A 80 -13.72 -35.06 -11.46
C ALA A 80 -14.36 -35.45 -12.80
N LYS A 81 -15.69 -35.68 -12.82
CA LYS A 81 -16.43 -36.13 -14.01
C LYS A 81 -16.33 -35.15 -15.19
N TYR A 82 -16.50 -33.85 -14.93
CA TYR A 82 -16.54 -32.83 -15.99
C TYR A 82 -15.25 -32.00 -16.07
N SER A 83 -14.18 -32.39 -15.35
CA SER A 83 -12.90 -31.65 -15.32
C SER A 83 -13.07 -30.16 -14.96
N LEU A 84 -13.94 -29.87 -14.00
CA LEU A 84 -14.24 -28.50 -13.58
C LEU A 84 -13.05 -27.92 -12.82
N LYS A 85 -12.57 -26.75 -13.26
CA LYS A 85 -11.49 -26.03 -12.59
C LYS A 85 -12.07 -24.99 -11.64
N GLU A 86 -11.36 -24.70 -10.56
CA GLU A 86 -11.73 -23.63 -9.60
C GLU A 86 -13.17 -23.75 -9.04
N ALA A 87 -13.74 -24.96 -9.09
CA ALA A 87 -15.12 -25.20 -8.73
C ALA A 87 -15.33 -25.13 -7.21
N ARG A 88 -16.21 -24.25 -6.75
CA ARG A 88 -16.54 -24.01 -5.34
C ARG A 88 -18.05 -23.96 -5.17
N LEU A 89 -18.55 -24.76 -4.23
CA LEU A 89 -19.95 -24.75 -3.81
C LEU A 89 -20.05 -24.05 -2.44
N SER A 90 -20.96 -23.10 -2.34
CA SER A 90 -21.18 -22.28 -1.15
C SER A 90 -22.67 -22.05 -0.91
N THR A 91 -23.04 -21.73 0.33
CA THR A 91 -24.40 -21.27 0.67
C THR A 91 -24.31 -19.84 1.19
N TYR A 92 -25.20 -18.98 0.73
CA TYR A 92 -25.31 -17.59 1.14
C TYR A 92 -26.70 -17.30 1.69
N THR A 93 -26.79 -16.54 2.78
CA THR A 93 -28.08 -16.03 3.28
C THR A 93 -28.38 -14.70 2.61
N ASN A 94 -29.40 -14.65 1.76
CA ASN A 94 -29.78 -13.44 1.06
C ASN A 94 -30.32 -12.34 2.01
N LYS A 95 -30.53 -11.12 1.50
CA LYS A 95 -31.04 -9.97 2.28
C LYS A 95 -32.43 -10.20 2.92
N THR A 96 -33.15 -11.23 2.49
CA THR A 96 -34.44 -11.65 3.05
C THR A 96 -34.33 -12.77 4.09
N GLY A 97 -33.12 -13.13 4.50
CA GLY A 97 -32.86 -14.18 5.50
C GLY A 97 -32.92 -15.61 4.96
N LYS A 98 -33.00 -15.80 3.64
CA LYS A 98 -33.15 -17.12 3.02
C LYS A 98 -31.82 -17.65 2.49
N GLN A 99 -31.57 -18.94 2.69
CA GLN A 99 -30.39 -19.60 2.16
C GLN A 99 -30.51 -19.87 0.65
N VAL A 100 -29.46 -19.50 -0.07
CA VAL A 100 -29.29 -19.65 -1.51
C VAL A 100 -27.98 -20.40 -1.75
N LYS A 101 -27.99 -21.40 -2.63
CA LYS A 101 -26.81 -22.17 -3.00
C LYS A 101 -26.17 -21.53 -4.23
N ILE A 102 -24.86 -21.32 -4.16
CA ILE A 102 -24.07 -20.69 -5.21
C ILE A 102 -22.87 -21.57 -5.57
N VAL A 103 -22.70 -21.84 -6.87
CA VAL A 103 -21.52 -22.50 -7.42
C VAL A 103 -20.75 -21.54 -8.31
N TYR A 104 -19.46 -21.41 -8.05
CA TYR A 104 -18.50 -20.78 -8.95
C TYR A 104 -17.65 -21.87 -9.59
N LEU A 105 -17.44 -21.83 -10.90
CA LEU A 105 -16.56 -22.79 -11.58
C LEU A 105 -15.98 -22.20 -12.87
N LEU A 106 -14.85 -22.76 -13.31
CA LEU A 106 -14.27 -22.53 -14.62
C LEU A 106 -14.44 -23.80 -15.47
N TYR A 107 -15.13 -23.69 -16.59
CA TYR A 107 -15.38 -24.80 -17.51
C TYR A 107 -15.35 -24.34 -18.97
N LYS A 108 -14.71 -25.11 -19.85
CA LYS A 108 -14.57 -24.78 -21.29
C LYS A 108 -14.21 -23.30 -21.55
N ASN A 109 -13.24 -22.78 -20.79
CA ASN A 109 -12.74 -21.40 -20.89
C ASN A 109 -13.76 -20.28 -20.58
N LYS A 110 -14.86 -20.60 -19.87
CA LYS A 110 -15.78 -19.61 -19.30
C LYS A 110 -15.88 -19.78 -17.79
N PHE A 111 -15.94 -18.67 -17.07
CA PHE A 111 -16.34 -18.66 -15.67
C PHE A 111 -17.86 -18.73 -15.58
N TYR A 112 -18.35 -19.58 -14.70
CA TYR A 112 -19.78 -19.74 -14.43
C TYR A 112 -20.06 -19.43 -12.96
N THR A 113 -21.17 -18.73 -12.74
CA THR A 113 -21.79 -18.56 -11.43
C THR A 113 -23.21 -19.07 -11.50
N ILE A 114 -23.52 -20.12 -10.73
CA ILE A 114 -24.82 -20.80 -10.73
C ILE A 114 -25.49 -20.56 -9.39
N VAL A 115 -26.70 -20.02 -9.37
CA VAL A 115 -27.40 -19.56 -8.17
C VAL A 115 -28.81 -20.14 -8.13
N THR A 116 -29.21 -20.78 -7.04
CA THR A 116 -30.58 -21.31 -6.88
C THR A 116 -31.58 -20.19 -6.53
N ASN A 117 -32.78 -20.21 -7.09
CA ASN A 117 -33.86 -19.35 -6.64
C ASN A 117 -34.58 -19.98 -5.42
N PRO A 118 -34.68 -19.30 -4.26
CA PRO A 118 -35.23 -19.89 -3.04
C PRO A 118 -36.76 -20.12 -3.06
N HIS A 119 -37.47 -19.75 -4.12
CA HIS A 119 -38.93 -19.86 -4.23
C HIS A 119 -39.42 -20.71 -5.42
N THR A 120 -38.52 -21.17 -6.27
CA THR A 120 -38.85 -21.91 -7.50
C THR A 120 -37.80 -23.00 -7.74
N ASP A 121 -38.10 -23.97 -8.60
CA ASP A 121 -37.11 -24.94 -9.10
C ASP A 121 -36.19 -24.33 -10.17
N TRP A 122 -36.02 -23.01 -10.14
CA TRP A 122 -35.23 -22.28 -11.13
C TRP A 122 -33.83 -22.00 -10.64
N VAL A 123 -32.92 -21.96 -11.59
CA VAL A 123 -31.51 -21.65 -11.35
C VAL A 123 -31.08 -20.54 -12.31
N SER A 124 -30.37 -19.55 -11.78
CA SER A 124 -29.71 -18.52 -12.58
C SER A 124 -28.28 -18.93 -12.86
N VAL A 125 -27.91 -19.03 -14.13
CA VAL A 125 -26.57 -19.36 -14.60
C VAL A 125 -25.99 -18.12 -15.27
N ALA A 126 -25.05 -17.44 -14.61
CA ALA A 126 -24.24 -16.41 -15.22
C ALA A 126 -22.96 -17.04 -15.80
N SER A 127 -22.56 -16.62 -16.99
CA SER A 127 -21.29 -17.02 -17.60
C SER A 127 -20.55 -15.82 -18.20
N VAL A 128 -19.22 -15.87 -18.20
CA VAL A 128 -18.34 -14.88 -18.84
C VAL A 128 -17.09 -15.58 -19.37
N ASP A 129 -16.61 -15.19 -20.54
CA ASP A 129 -15.42 -15.79 -21.15
C ASP A 129 -14.14 -15.43 -20.36
N LYS A 130 -13.27 -16.41 -20.11
CA LYS A 130 -12.02 -16.22 -19.36
C LYS A 130 -11.08 -15.20 -20.02
N SER A 131 -11.11 -15.11 -21.35
CA SER A 131 -10.32 -14.16 -22.13
C SER A 131 -10.67 -12.70 -21.82
N GLU A 132 -11.92 -12.42 -21.43
CA GLU A 132 -12.35 -11.06 -21.14
C GLU A 132 -11.83 -10.55 -19.79
N GLN A 133 -11.72 -11.43 -18.80
CA GLN A 133 -11.08 -11.12 -17.51
C GLN A 133 -9.54 -10.98 -17.64
N GLN A 134 -8.93 -11.62 -18.64
CA GLN A 134 -7.51 -11.45 -18.98
C GLN A 134 -7.23 -10.22 -19.86
N ASN A 135 -8.23 -9.67 -20.54
CA ASN A 135 -8.07 -8.48 -21.38
C ASN A 135 -7.77 -7.21 -20.59
N ALA A 136 -8.21 -7.11 -19.33
CA ALA A 136 -7.80 -6.01 -18.44
C ALA A 136 -6.28 -6.00 -18.17
N GLY A 137 -5.62 -7.15 -18.20
CA GLY A 137 -4.16 -7.27 -18.13
C GLY A 137 -3.48 -7.11 -19.48
N ASN A 138 -4.08 -7.63 -20.56
CA ASN A 138 -3.53 -7.51 -21.91
C ASN A 138 -3.60 -6.09 -22.47
N GLU A 139 -4.58 -5.26 -22.13
CA GLU A 139 -4.56 -3.82 -22.50
C GLU A 139 -3.39 -3.10 -21.84
N LEU A 140 -3.10 -3.38 -20.57
CA LEU A 140 -1.93 -2.86 -19.88
C LEU A 140 -0.63 -3.39 -20.50
N ILE A 141 -0.55 -4.67 -20.85
CA ILE A 141 0.63 -5.26 -21.51
C ILE A 141 0.83 -4.69 -22.91
N VAL A 142 -0.24 -4.54 -23.71
CA VAL A 142 -0.18 -3.93 -25.04
C VAL A 142 0.20 -2.46 -24.93
N ALA A 143 -0.35 -1.71 -23.96
CA ALA A 143 0.06 -0.34 -23.67
C ALA A 143 1.54 -0.27 -23.25
N PHE A 144 2.03 -1.18 -22.39
CA PHE A 144 3.45 -1.26 -22.01
C PHE A 144 4.35 -1.63 -23.19
N VAL A 145 3.91 -2.52 -24.08
CA VAL A 145 4.66 -2.87 -25.31
C VAL A 145 4.69 -1.70 -26.29
N PHE A 146 3.58 -0.97 -26.48
CA PHE A 146 3.54 0.24 -27.31
C PHE A 146 4.39 1.37 -26.70
N ILE A 147 4.37 1.56 -25.38
CA ILE A 147 5.21 2.55 -24.69
C ILE A 147 6.70 2.16 -24.81
N ALA A 148 7.04 0.88 -24.64
CA ALA A 148 8.41 0.38 -24.81
C ALA A 148 8.91 0.50 -26.27
N LEU A 149 8.07 0.18 -27.25
CA LEU A 149 8.37 0.38 -28.67
C LEU A 149 8.48 1.88 -29.05
N ALA A 150 7.64 2.74 -28.46
CA ALA A 150 7.71 4.18 -28.66
C ALA A 150 8.99 4.78 -28.05
N LEU A 151 9.37 4.38 -26.83
CA LEU A 151 10.64 4.78 -26.21
C LEU A 151 11.87 4.28 -27.00
N GLY A 152 11.81 3.05 -27.51
CA GLY A 152 12.84 2.49 -28.39
C GLY A 152 12.96 3.20 -29.74
N ALA A 153 11.83 3.57 -30.35
CA ALA A 153 11.80 4.34 -31.58
C ALA A 153 12.31 5.78 -31.39
N VAL A 154 11.94 6.44 -30.28
CA VAL A 154 12.42 7.80 -29.95
C VAL A 154 13.92 7.80 -29.71
N THR A 155 14.45 6.83 -28.96
CA THR A 155 15.92 6.70 -28.77
C THR A 155 16.65 6.42 -30.07
N LEU A 156 16.13 5.53 -30.94
CA LEU A 156 16.71 5.27 -32.25
C LEU A 156 16.66 6.50 -33.17
N ILE A 157 15.57 7.26 -33.16
CA ILE A 157 15.42 8.52 -33.91
C ILE A 157 16.39 9.57 -33.39
N VAL A 158 16.57 9.72 -32.07
CA VAL A 158 17.54 10.65 -31.47
C VAL A 158 18.97 10.27 -31.83
N VAL A 159 19.32 8.98 -31.81
CA VAL A 159 20.64 8.49 -32.23
C VAL A 159 20.88 8.73 -33.72
N LEU A 160 19.89 8.47 -34.58
CA LEU A 160 19.97 8.76 -36.01
C LEU A 160 20.03 10.26 -36.31
N LEU A 161 19.31 11.09 -35.54
CA LEU A 161 19.35 12.56 -35.65
C LEU A 161 20.70 13.11 -35.21
N LEU A 162 21.27 12.64 -34.10
CA LEU A 162 22.61 13.02 -33.63
C LEU A 162 23.69 12.58 -34.63
N SER A 163 23.61 11.35 -35.14
CA SER A 163 24.52 10.83 -36.16
C SER A 163 24.50 11.67 -37.44
N ARG A 164 23.31 12.06 -37.93
CA ARG A 164 23.17 12.88 -39.14
C ARG A 164 23.47 14.38 -38.93
N ARG A 165 23.15 14.95 -37.76
CA ARG A 165 23.29 16.41 -37.53
C ARG A 165 24.62 16.84 -36.94
N LEU A 166 25.35 15.97 -36.25
CA LEU A 166 26.62 16.31 -35.58
C LEU A 166 27.81 15.52 -36.13
N SER A 167 27.74 14.18 -36.24
CA SER A 167 28.91 13.37 -36.58
C SER A 167 29.36 13.47 -38.04
N ALA A 168 28.44 13.42 -39.02
CA ALA A 168 28.82 13.45 -40.44
C ALA A 168 29.48 14.77 -40.90
N PRO A 169 28.97 15.97 -40.53
CA PRO A 169 29.60 17.25 -40.90
C PRO A 169 31.01 17.44 -40.30
N LEU A 170 31.23 16.98 -39.06
CA LEU A 170 32.53 17.08 -38.40
C LEU A 170 33.58 16.16 -39.03
N SER A 171 33.17 14.96 -39.49
CA SER A 171 34.05 14.06 -40.23
C SER A 171 34.53 14.68 -41.55
N GLN A 172 33.62 15.31 -42.32
CA GLN A 172 33.98 15.97 -43.58
C GLN A 172 34.96 17.14 -43.37
N LEU A 173 34.72 17.97 -42.36
CA LEU A 173 35.61 19.08 -42.02
C LEU A 173 37.03 18.57 -41.67
N SER A 174 37.11 17.47 -40.90
CA SER A 174 38.36 16.83 -40.54
C SER A 174 39.13 16.31 -41.77
N ASP A 175 38.43 15.82 -42.79
CA ASP A 175 39.08 15.33 -44.01
C ASP A 175 39.57 16.48 -44.89
N THR A 176 38.80 17.56 -45.04
CA THR A 176 39.25 18.76 -45.77
C THR A 176 40.44 19.44 -45.09
N ALA A 177 40.49 19.43 -43.75
CA ALA A 177 41.65 19.94 -43.02
C ALA A 177 42.94 19.17 -43.33
N LYS A 178 42.85 17.85 -43.53
CA LYS A 178 44.01 17.02 -43.93
C LYS A 178 44.52 17.39 -45.32
N GLU A 179 43.64 17.70 -46.29
CA GLU A 179 44.03 18.10 -47.64
C GLU A 179 44.80 19.44 -47.67
N VAL A 180 44.35 20.42 -46.88
CA VAL A 180 45.04 21.72 -46.76
C VAL A 180 46.43 21.55 -46.13
N THR A 181 46.56 20.71 -45.10
CA THR A 181 47.87 20.39 -44.51
C THR A 181 48.79 19.60 -45.45
N ALA A 182 48.23 18.94 -46.47
CA ALA A 182 48.97 18.22 -47.50
C ALA A 182 49.42 19.11 -48.68
N GLY A 183 49.22 20.43 -48.59
CA GLY A 183 49.72 21.40 -49.57
C GLY A 183 48.70 21.86 -50.62
N ASN A 184 47.45 21.39 -50.56
CA ASN A 184 46.38 21.85 -51.42
C ASN A 184 45.69 23.09 -50.81
N LEU A 185 46.24 24.28 -51.09
CA LEU A 185 45.67 25.56 -50.61
C LEU A 185 44.39 26.00 -51.36
N ASP A 186 43.86 25.18 -52.25
CA ASP A 186 42.58 25.41 -52.93
C ASP A 186 41.44 24.50 -52.40
N ALA A 187 41.71 23.65 -51.40
CA ALA A 187 40.69 22.82 -50.75
C ALA A 187 39.74 23.67 -49.87
N ILE A 188 38.42 23.54 -50.08
CA ILE A 188 37.38 24.35 -49.43
C ILE A 188 36.46 23.44 -48.61
N ALA A 189 36.33 23.74 -47.31
CA ALA A 189 35.39 23.05 -46.45
C ALA A 189 33.95 23.53 -46.72
N GLN A 190 33.04 22.60 -47.03
CA GLN A 190 31.63 22.90 -47.27
C GLN A 190 30.88 23.11 -45.94
N PRO A 191 30.15 24.22 -45.73
CA PRO A 191 29.35 24.42 -44.52
C PRO A 191 28.15 23.47 -44.52
N SER A 192 28.14 22.49 -43.62
CA SER A 192 27.01 21.56 -43.42
C SER A 192 26.80 21.28 -41.92
N GLY A 193 25.61 20.79 -41.53
CA GLY A 193 25.26 20.53 -40.12
C GLY A 193 24.62 21.71 -39.38
N THR A 194 24.88 21.82 -38.07
CA THR A 194 24.33 22.88 -37.19
C THR A 194 25.02 24.23 -37.42
N ALA A 195 24.50 25.30 -36.81
CA ALA A 195 25.06 26.65 -36.96
C ALA A 195 26.53 26.73 -36.53
N GLU A 196 26.90 25.97 -35.51
CA GLU A 196 28.26 25.87 -34.97
C GLU A 196 29.21 25.19 -35.97
N THR A 197 28.78 24.10 -36.64
CA THR A 197 29.62 23.39 -37.61
C THR A 197 29.79 24.17 -38.92
N GLN A 198 28.78 24.94 -39.32
CA GLN A 198 28.88 25.86 -40.47
C GLN A 198 29.84 27.03 -40.19
N THR A 199 29.76 27.61 -38.98
CA THR A 199 30.66 28.68 -38.53
C THR A 199 32.13 28.21 -38.52
N LEU A 200 32.35 26.96 -38.10
CA LEU A 200 33.67 26.35 -38.09
C LEU A 200 34.25 26.15 -39.51
N ALA A 201 33.43 25.73 -40.48
CA ALA A 201 33.83 25.62 -41.89
C ALA A 201 34.21 26.97 -42.51
N HIS A 202 33.44 28.03 -42.25
CA HIS A 202 33.75 29.38 -42.73
C HIS A 202 35.05 29.93 -42.13
N THR A 203 35.27 29.71 -40.83
CA THR A 203 36.48 30.16 -40.15
C THR A 203 37.72 29.46 -40.70
N PHE A 204 37.62 28.17 -40.99
CA PHE A 204 38.68 27.38 -41.62
C PHE A 204 39.06 27.91 -43.01
N ASN A 205 38.08 28.19 -43.88
CA ASN A 205 38.33 28.70 -45.24
C ASN A 205 38.99 30.09 -45.27
N ASN A 206 38.62 30.99 -44.34
CA ASN A 206 39.21 32.33 -44.26
C ASN A 206 40.70 32.30 -43.88
N LEU A 207 41.12 31.29 -43.12
CA LEU A 207 42.50 31.10 -42.68
C LEU A 207 43.41 30.70 -43.86
N VAL A 208 42.89 29.86 -44.77
CA VAL A 208 43.57 29.45 -46.02
C VAL A 208 43.75 30.63 -46.99
N ALA A 209 42.74 31.52 -47.09
CA ALA A 209 42.81 32.69 -47.97
C ALA A 209 43.91 33.70 -47.57
N ARG A 210 44.18 33.86 -46.26
CA ARG A 210 45.24 34.77 -45.77
C ARG A 210 46.64 34.27 -46.10
N ILE A 211 46.85 32.97 -46.19
CA ILE A 211 48.15 32.36 -46.52
C ILE A 211 48.56 32.65 -47.97
N LYS A 212 47.59 32.85 -48.87
CA LYS A 212 47.81 33.08 -50.32
C LYS A 212 48.34 34.49 -50.66
N VAL A 213 48.11 35.47 -49.77
CA VAL A 213 48.39 36.90 -50.02
C VAL A 213 49.80 37.31 -49.60
N LEU A 214 50.49 36.53 -48.77
CA LEU A 214 51.80 36.88 -48.21
C LEU A 214 53.01 36.57 -49.14
N VAL A 215 52.79 36.10 -50.37
CA VAL A 215 53.86 35.54 -51.23
C VAL A 215 54.28 36.46 -52.41
N GLN A 216 53.65 37.61 -52.62
CA GLN A 216 53.99 38.48 -53.75
C GLN A 216 53.99 39.96 -53.37
N ASP A 217 55.16 40.58 -53.25
CA ASP A 217 55.65 41.56 -54.24
C ASP A 217 56.84 42.41 -53.74
N GLN A 218 57.83 42.63 -54.61
CA GLN A 218 58.98 43.55 -54.48
C GLN A 218 59.40 43.90 -55.91
N SER A 219 59.50 45.16 -56.36
CA SER A 219 60.64 46.06 -56.19
C SER A 219 60.87 46.85 -57.50
N LEU A 220 60.98 48.20 -57.49
CA LEU A 220 61.81 48.99 -58.45
C LEU A 220 61.83 50.52 -58.18
N GLU A 221 62.81 51.05 -57.43
CA GLU A 221 63.30 52.47 -57.47
C GLU A 221 64.76 52.51 -56.91
N ALA A 222 65.57 51.54 -57.33
CA ALA A 222 66.73 51.07 -56.57
C ALA A 222 68.09 51.76 -56.86
N LYS A 223 68.15 52.99 -57.38
CA LYS A 223 69.46 53.60 -57.71
C LYS A 223 69.78 54.98 -57.15
N ARG A 224 68.80 55.80 -56.73
CA ARG A 224 69.06 56.96 -55.82
C ARG A 224 68.81 56.62 -54.35
N ALA A 225 68.08 55.53 -54.08
CA ALA A 225 67.95 54.93 -52.77
C ALA A 225 69.29 54.45 -52.19
N LYS A 226 70.35 54.20 -52.96
CA LYS A 226 71.51 53.43 -52.46
C LYS A 226 72.30 54.11 -51.32
N GLN A 227 72.43 55.44 -51.30
CA GLN A 227 73.11 56.16 -50.19
C GLN A 227 72.16 56.49 -49.03
N LEU A 228 70.90 56.82 -49.29
CA LEU A 228 69.87 56.93 -48.24
C LEU A 228 69.60 55.57 -47.58
N LYS A 229 69.74 54.47 -48.34
CA LYS A 229 69.57 53.07 -47.92
C LYS A 229 70.63 52.64 -46.92
N ASP A 230 71.87 53.11 -47.01
CA ASP A 230 72.90 52.75 -46.02
C ASP A 230 72.61 53.41 -44.66
N ILE A 231 72.23 54.69 -44.65
CA ILE A 231 71.77 55.39 -43.41
C ILE A 231 70.46 54.77 -42.90
N THR A 232 69.49 54.46 -43.79
CA THR A 232 68.20 53.86 -43.40
C THR A 232 68.36 52.42 -42.88
N ILE A 233 69.22 51.59 -43.48
CA ILE A 233 69.48 50.22 -43.01
C ILE A 233 70.06 50.25 -41.59
N GLN A 234 71.05 51.12 -41.35
CA GLN A 234 71.64 51.27 -40.02
C GLN A 234 70.61 51.77 -39.00
N LEU A 235 69.79 52.76 -39.36
CA LEU A 235 68.68 53.24 -38.52
C LEU A 235 67.66 52.13 -38.20
N THR A 236 67.30 51.27 -39.16
CA THR A 236 66.32 50.19 -38.92
C THR A 236 66.80 49.05 -38.02
N GLN A 237 68.10 48.96 -37.74
CA GLN A 237 68.70 47.98 -36.83
C GLN A 237 69.03 48.55 -35.44
N ALA A 238 69.06 49.87 -35.31
CA ALA A 238 69.33 50.52 -34.03
C ALA A 238 68.15 50.37 -33.08
N LEU A 239 68.46 50.10 -31.81
CA LEU A 239 67.50 49.95 -30.71
C LEU A 239 67.70 51.00 -29.63
N ASP A 240 68.75 51.83 -29.75
CA ASP A 240 69.13 52.86 -28.81
C ASP A 240 69.04 54.26 -29.43
N LEU A 241 68.47 55.20 -28.68
CA LEU A 241 68.23 56.58 -29.13
C LEU A 241 69.53 57.34 -29.40
N GLN A 242 70.57 57.15 -28.59
CA GLN A 242 71.82 57.90 -28.73
C GLN A 242 72.60 57.42 -29.97
N GLU A 243 72.61 56.09 -30.20
CA GLU A 243 73.22 55.48 -31.38
C GLU A 243 72.61 56.01 -32.68
N ILE A 244 71.28 56.17 -32.71
CA ILE A 244 70.53 56.74 -33.85
C ILE A 244 70.97 58.18 -34.14
N LEU A 245 71.06 59.02 -33.11
CA LEU A 245 71.36 60.45 -33.27
C LEU A 245 72.79 60.69 -33.76
N ASP A 246 73.76 59.93 -33.24
CA ASP A 246 75.17 60.02 -33.62
C ASP A 246 75.39 59.58 -35.08
N MET A 247 74.75 58.49 -35.50
CA MET A 247 74.78 58.03 -36.89
C MET A 247 74.20 59.07 -37.85
N VAL A 248 73.11 59.74 -37.46
CA VAL A 248 72.41 60.71 -38.30
C VAL A 248 73.23 61.98 -38.49
N VAL A 249 73.82 62.54 -37.45
CA VAL A 249 74.65 63.75 -37.59
C VAL A 249 75.90 63.45 -38.41
N GLN A 250 76.51 62.27 -38.24
CA GLN A 250 77.69 61.85 -39.01
C GLN A 250 77.35 61.59 -40.48
N GLY A 251 76.31 60.82 -40.75
CA GLY A 251 75.85 60.48 -42.11
C GLY A 251 75.36 61.70 -42.87
N SER A 252 74.65 62.62 -42.20
CA SER A 252 74.17 63.87 -42.79
C SER A 252 75.31 64.82 -43.14
N ARG A 253 76.32 64.95 -42.26
CA ARG A 253 77.49 65.81 -42.52
C ARG A 253 78.29 65.31 -43.72
N GLN A 254 78.52 64.00 -43.81
CA GLN A 254 79.21 63.39 -44.96
C GLN A 254 78.37 63.47 -46.24
N GLY A 255 77.06 63.21 -46.17
CA GLY A 255 76.17 63.22 -47.33
C GLY A 255 75.95 64.61 -47.93
N LEU A 256 76.00 65.66 -47.10
CA LEU A 256 75.91 67.05 -47.54
C LEU A 256 77.27 67.69 -47.81
N ASP A 257 78.38 67.02 -47.48
CA ASP A 257 79.72 67.63 -47.43
C ASP A 257 79.70 68.98 -46.69
N ALA A 258 79.10 69.00 -45.50
CA ALA A 258 78.95 70.19 -44.67
C ALA A 258 80.02 70.25 -43.57
N ASP A 259 80.31 71.46 -43.07
CA ASP A 259 81.28 71.64 -41.98
C ASP A 259 80.76 71.06 -40.67
N ARG A 260 79.46 71.15 -40.41
CA ARG A 260 78.84 70.61 -39.19
C ARG A 260 77.40 70.18 -39.42
N VAL A 261 76.98 69.11 -38.75
CA VAL A 261 75.56 68.80 -38.55
C VAL A 261 75.31 68.54 -37.07
N VAL A 262 74.21 69.08 -36.54
CA VAL A 262 73.79 68.90 -35.15
C VAL A 262 72.33 68.47 -35.06
N VAL A 263 72.00 67.73 -34.00
CA VAL A 263 70.61 67.56 -33.57
C VAL A 263 70.38 68.44 -32.35
N TYR A 264 69.39 69.30 -32.46
CA TYR A 264 68.96 70.24 -31.46
C TYR A 264 67.60 69.81 -30.91
N ARG A 265 67.56 69.33 -29.67
CA ARG A 265 66.34 68.78 -29.04
C ARG A 265 65.74 69.79 -28.07
N PHE A 266 64.41 69.90 -28.08
CA PHE A 266 63.68 70.70 -27.11
C PHE A 266 63.35 69.88 -25.86
N ASP A 267 63.47 70.51 -24.70
CA ASP A 267 62.89 70.02 -23.46
C ASP A 267 61.39 70.42 -23.35
N PRO A 268 60.64 69.95 -22.33
CA PRO A 268 59.24 70.30 -22.14
C PRO A 268 58.96 71.80 -21.94
N ASN A 269 59.97 72.61 -21.64
CA ASN A 269 59.88 74.06 -21.48
C ASN A 269 60.31 74.82 -22.76
N TRP A 270 60.48 74.12 -23.89
CA TRP A 270 60.97 74.64 -25.16
C TRP A 270 62.41 75.19 -25.14
N LYS A 271 63.19 74.83 -24.12
CA LYS A 271 64.61 75.13 -24.08
C LYS A 271 65.34 74.08 -24.90
N GLY A 272 66.10 74.51 -25.90
CA GLY A 272 66.76 73.57 -26.78
C GLY A 272 68.24 73.37 -26.47
N THR A 273 68.68 72.12 -26.62
CA THR A 273 70.06 71.70 -26.36
C THR A 273 70.57 70.90 -27.55
N VAL A 274 71.82 71.12 -27.94
CA VAL A 274 72.48 70.27 -28.93
C VAL A 274 72.85 68.93 -28.28
N ILE A 275 72.16 67.86 -28.68
CA ILE A 275 72.29 66.51 -28.08
C ILE A 275 73.13 65.55 -28.93
N ALA A 276 73.40 65.90 -30.18
CA ALA A 276 74.33 65.18 -31.06
C ALA A 276 74.99 66.16 -32.03
N GLU A 277 76.27 65.93 -32.36
CA GLU A 277 77.05 66.77 -33.27
C GLU A 277 78.05 65.93 -34.08
N SER A 278 78.17 66.24 -35.37
CA SER A 278 79.33 65.89 -36.19
C SER A 278 79.92 67.17 -36.76
N VAL A 279 81.23 67.38 -36.62
CA VAL A 279 81.93 68.60 -37.07
C VAL A 279 83.26 68.25 -37.75
N ALA A 280 83.60 69.00 -38.81
CA ALA A 280 84.89 68.89 -39.49
C ALA A 280 86.03 69.50 -38.66
N ALA A 281 87.24 68.96 -38.81
CA ALA A 281 88.40 69.38 -38.03
C ALA A 281 88.75 70.87 -38.28
N GLY A 282 88.92 71.65 -37.22
CA GLY A 282 89.27 73.07 -37.28
C GLY A 282 88.14 74.05 -36.94
N TRP A 283 86.92 73.56 -36.72
CA TRP A 283 85.77 74.39 -36.30
C TRP A 283 85.43 74.19 -34.80
N PRO A 284 84.83 75.20 -34.13
CA PRO A 284 84.35 75.05 -32.74
C PRO A 284 83.32 73.92 -32.60
N GLN A 285 83.21 73.31 -31.42
CA GLN A 285 82.17 72.31 -31.11
C GLN A 285 80.96 72.98 -30.46
N ALA A 286 79.75 72.49 -30.75
CA ALA A 286 78.48 72.91 -30.17
C ALA A 286 77.77 71.81 -29.36
N LEU A 287 78.31 70.59 -29.28
CA LEU A 287 77.70 69.53 -28.46
C LEU A 287 77.51 69.98 -27.00
N GLY A 288 76.31 69.80 -26.46
CA GLY A 288 75.95 70.21 -25.11
C GLY A 288 75.71 71.72 -24.94
N ALA A 289 75.79 72.52 -26.01
CA ALA A 289 75.41 73.92 -25.95
C ALA A 289 73.90 74.04 -25.73
N GLU A 290 73.53 74.75 -24.66
CA GLU A 290 72.17 75.20 -24.42
C GLU A 290 71.97 76.52 -25.16
N ILE A 291 71.09 76.52 -26.15
CA ILE A 291 70.79 77.72 -26.92
C ILE A 291 69.42 78.18 -26.45
N ASP A 292 69.38 79.15 -25.56
CA ASP A 292 68.12 79.76 -25.15
C ASP A 292 67.69 80.73 -26.26
N ASP A 293 66.68 80.35 -27.05
CA ASP A 293 66.10 81.20 -28.10
C ASP A 293 64.73 81.75 -27.65
N PRO A 294 64.69 82.86 -26.89
CA PRO A 294 63.44 83.48 -26.47
C PRO A 294 62.52 83.91 -27.63
N CYS A 295 63.03 83.91 -28.87
CA CYS A 295 62.27 84.25 -30.08
C CYS A 295 61.62 83.02 -30.76
N PHE A 296 61.99 81.79 -30.39
CA PHE A 296 61.53 80.58 -31.08
C PHE A 296 60.13 80.10 -30.62
N ALA A 297 59.84 80.13 -29.32
CA ALA A 297 58.71 79.41 -28.73
C ALA A 297 57.31 79.99 -29.04
N LYS A 298 57.17 81.27 -29.43
CA LYS A 298 55.85 81.90 -29.59
C LYS A 298 55.19 81.78 -30.97
N ASP A 299 55.94 81.52 -32.05
CA ASP A 299 55.39 81.56 -33.43
C ASP A 299 56.01 80.56 -34.43
N HIS A 300 57.00 79.75 -34.03
CA HIS A 300 57.80 78.92 -34.96
C HIS A 300 57.64 77.41 -34.78
N VAL A 301 57.29 76.92 -33.58
CA VAL A 301 57.10 75.49 -33.27
C VAL A 301 56.06 74.83 -34.20
N ASP A 302 54.85 75.39 -34.30
CA ASP A 302 53.78 74.84 -35.15
C ASP A 302 54.19 74.76 -36.62
N LYS A 303 55.00 75.72 -37.09
CA LYS A 303 55.50 75.72 -38.46
C LYS A 303 56.46 74.56 -38.71
N TYR A 304 57.29 74.20 -37.72
CA TYR A 304 58.19 73.05 -37.81
C TYR A 304 57.45 71.70 -37.66
N ILE A 305 56.40 71.62 -36.83
CA ILE A 305 55.49 70.45 -36.80
C ILE A 305 54.83 70.25 -38.18
N GLN A 306 54.50 71.35 -38.88
CA GLN A 306 53.95 71.34 -40.24
C GLN A 306 55.00 71.09 -41.35
N GLY A 307 56.24 70.73 -41.00
CA GLY A 307 57.28 70.34 -41.96
C GLY A 307 58.10 71.50 -42.54
N ARG A 308 58.15 72.66 -41.89
CA ARG A 308 58.97 73.80 -42.35
C ARG A 308 60.46 73.44 -42.38
N VAL A 309 61.10 73.66 -43.52
CA VAL A 309 62.56 73.61 -43.68
C VAL A 309 63.08 75.02 -43.96
N LYS A 310 64.16 75.43 -43.30
CA LYS A 310 64.73 76.79 -43.43
C LYS A 310 66.18 76.73 -43.88
N ALA A 311 66.41 77.06 -45.15
CA ALA A 311 67.74 77.28 -45.71
C ALA A 311 68.13 78.76 -45.63
N THR A 312 69.31 79.04 -45.08
CA THR A 312 69.87 80.37 -44.88
C THR A 312 71.27 80.40 -45.48
N PRO A 313 71.43 80.93 -46.70
CA PRO A 313 72.72 80.86 -47.40
C PRO A 313 73.85 81.67 -46.79
N ASN A 314 73.50 82.81 -46.18
CA ASN A 314 74.43 83.70 -45.52
C ASN A 314 73.74 84.33 -44.31
N ILE A 315 74.21 84.03 -43.10
CA ILE A 315 73.54 84.51 -41.87
C ILE A 315 73.62 86.02 -41.72
N TYR A 316 74.70 86.66 -42.20
CA TYR A 316 74.92 88.12 -42.08
C TYR A 316 74.01 88.93 -43.02
N GLU A 317 73.47 88.31 -44.06
CA GLU A 317 72.60 88.94 -45.07
C GLU A 317 71.14 88.48 -44.97
N ALA A 318 70.85 87.48 -44.12
CA ALA A 318 69.53 86.86 -44.02
C ALA A 318 68.50 87.64 -43.20
N GLY A 319 68.86 88.82 -42.69
CA GLY A 319 67.98 89.64 -41.86
C GLY A 319 67.62 88.98 -40.52
N LEU A 320 68.54 88.19 -39.96
CA LEU A 320 68.34 87.50 -38.69
C LEU A 320 68.34 88.49 -37.53
N HIS A 321 67.52 88.21 -36.52
CA HIS A 321 67.48 89.04 -35.30
C HIS A 321 68.85 88.99 -34.59
N PRO A 322 69.37 90.11 -34.04
CA PRO A 322 70.72 90.15 -33.46
C PRO A 322 70.98 89.08 -32.37
N CYS A 323 69.95 88.71 -31.60
CA CYS A 323 70.07 87.65 -30.59
C CYS A 323 70.39 86.28 -31.21
N TYR A 324 69.84 85.98 -32.38
CA TYR A 324 70.05 84.70 -33.07
C TYR A 324 71.41 84.67 -33.79
N MET A 325 71.86 85.81 -34.33
CA MET A 325 73.23 85.92 -34.90
C MET A 325 74.31 85.70 -33.83
N ASN A 326 74.17 86.31 -32.64
CA ASN A 326 75.12 86.15 -31.54
C ASN A 326 75.22 84.71 -31.00
N GLN A 327 74.22 83.86 -31.27
CA GLN A 327 74.25 82.44 -30.91
C GLN A 327 74.97 81.58 -31.95
N LEU A 328 74.96 82.00 -33.22
CA LEU A 328 75.59 81.27 -34.34
C LEU A 328 77.05 81.67 -34.56
N GLU A 329 77.42 82.91 -34.27
CA GLU A 329 78.79 83.45 -34.41
C GLU A 329 79.86 82.70 -33.61
N PRO A 330 79.67 82.34 -32.32
CA PRO A 330 80.66 81.58 -31.54
C PRO A 330 81.01 80.23 -32.16
N PHE A 331 80.11 79.71 -32.99
CA PHE A 331 80.25 78.45 -33.69
C PHE A 331 80.78 78.60 -35.12
N ALA A 332 81.19 79.81 -35.51
CA ALA A 332 81.68 80.17 -36.83
C ALA A 332 80.70 79.90 -37.98
N VAL A 333 79.39 79.83 -37.71
CA VAL A 333 78.39 79.54 -38.74
C VAL A 333 78.30 80.69 -39.74
N LYS A 334 78.28 80.36 -41.03
CA LYS A 334 78.09 81.32 -42.13
C LYS A 334 76.84 81.02 -42.94
N ALA A 335 76.52 79.74 -43.13
CA ALA A 335 75.27 79.27 -43.73
C ALA A 335 74.61 78.23 -42.83
N ASN A 336 73.28 78.19 -42.81
CA ASN A 336 72.50 77.32 -41.91
C ASN A 336 71.30 76.69 -42.64
N LEU A 337 71.12 75.38 -42.52
CA LEU A 337 69.97 74.62 -43.03
C LEU A 337 69.32 73.84 -41.90
N VAL A 338 68.06 74.15 -41.59
CA VAL A 338 67.31 73.61 -40.44
C VAL A 338 66.10 72.80 -40.92
N THR A 339 65.96 71.56 -40.47
CA THR A 339 64.81 70.68 -40.76
C THR A 339 64.27 70.01 -39.48
N PRO A 340 62.95 69.72 -39.36
CA PRO A 340 62.35 69.19 -38.12
C PRO A 340 62.44 67.67 -38.02
N ILE A 341 62.59 67.14 -36.80
CA ILE A 341 62.42 65.73 -36.45
C ILE A 341 61.12 65.59 -35.66
N VAL A 342 60.14 64.87 -36.21
CA VAL A 342 58.80 64.67 -35.62
C VAL A 342 58.59 63.20 -35.26
N VAL A 343 58.09 62.92 -34.06
CA VAL A 343 57.83 61.57 -33.52
C VAL A 343 56.41 61.56 -32.95
N GLU A 344 55.57 60.58 -33.29
CA GLU A 344 54.14 60.49 -32.91
C GLU A 344 53.31 61.78 -33.14
N GLY A 345 53.71 62.62 -34.10
CA GLY A 345 53.06 63.90 -34.38
C GLY A 345 53.55 65.09 -33.53
N GLU A 346 54.51 64.89 -32.64
CA GLU A 346 55.14 65.93 -31.82
C GLU A 346 56.56 66.28 -32.33
N LEU A 347 56.94 67.56 -32.26
CA LEU A 347 58.28 68.01 -32.65
C LEU A 347 59.30 67.61 -31.57
N LEU A 348 60.11 66.59 -31.84
CA LEU A 348 61.17 66.14 -30.94
C LEU A 348 62.34 67.14 -30.94
N GLY A 349 62.70 67.67 -32.10
CA GLY A 349 63.88 68.52 -32.27
C GLY A 349 64.09 68.96 -33.71
N LEU A 350 65.24 69.58 -33.97
CA LEU A 350 65.68 70.05 -35.27
C LEU A 350 67.00 69.36 -35.66
N LEU A 351 67.09 68.91 -36.90
CA LEU A 351 68.34 68.51 -37.53
C LEU A 351 68.88 69.70 -38.32
N ILE A 352 70.10 70.12 -38.02
CA ILE A 352 70.64 71.38 -38.50
C ILE A 352 72.02 71.16 -39.12
N ALA A 353 72.19 71.60 -40.38
CA ALA A 353 73.47 71.61 -41.07
C ALA A 353 74.04 73.03 -41.17
N HIS A 354 75.31 73.20 -40.80
CA HIS A 354 76.03 74.46 -40.88
C HIS A 354 77.18 74.38 -41.90
N GLN A 355 77.37 75.46 -42.65
CA GLN A 355 78.62 75.77 -43.33
C GLN A 355 79.33 76.89 -42.56
N CYS A 356 80.58 76.66 -42.16
CA CYS A 356 81.39 77.59 -41.37
C CYS A 356 82.52 78.22 -42.21
N SER A 357 82.97 77.53 -43.25
CA SER A 357 84.05 77.97 -44.15
C SER A 357 83.68 79.22 -44.94
N GLU A 358 82.51 79.24 -45.57
CA GLU A 358 82.00 80.32 -46.42
C GLU A 358 80.46 80.33 -46.48
N PRO A 359 79.82 81.43 -46.93
CA PRO A 359 78.40 81.43 -47.27
C PRO A 359 78.08 80.38 -48.35
N ARG A 360 77.00 79.61 -48.18
CA ARG A 360 76.63 78.48 -49.04
C ARG A 360 75.17 78.53 -49.44
N ALA A 361 74.90 78.68 -50.73
CA ALA A 361 73.55 78.51 -51.27
C ALA A 361 73.18 77.01 -51.30
N TRP A 362 72.31 76.60 -50.37
CA TRP A 362 71.81 75.23 -50.28
C TRP A 362 70.97 74.86 -51.50
N GLN A 363 71.33 73.76 -52.18
CA GLN A 363 70.63 73.24 -53.35
C GLN A 363 69.36 72.48 -52.95
N ALA A 364 68.35 72.41 -53.83
CA ALA A 364 67.11 71.69 -53.57
C ALA A 364 67.34 70.21 -53.19
N SER A 365 68.32 69.55 -53.82
CA SER A 365 68.70 68.17 -53.49
C SER A 365 69.31 68.00 -52.09
N GLU A 366 69.99 69.03 -51.57
CA GLU A 366 70.57 69.04 -50.22
C GLU A 366 69.50 69.26 -49.15
N ILE A 367 68.55 70.15 -49.45
CA ILE A 367 67.36 70.41 -48.62
C ILE A 367 66.51 69.13 -48.52
N ASP A 368 66.23 68.48 -49.65
CA ASP A 368 65.46 67.23 -49.70
C ASP A 368 66.18 66.09 -48.98
N PHE A 369 67.49 65.98 -49.14
CA PHE A 369 68.28 64.94 -48.46
C PHE A 369 68.20 65.08 -46.93
N LEU A 370 68.48 66.27 -46.37
CA LEU A 370 68.44 66.47 -44.92
C LEU A 370 67.03 66.23 -44.36
N THR A 371 66.00 66.65 -45.09
CA THR A 371 64.59 66.45 -44.73
C THR A 371 64.20 64.98 -44.73
N GLN A 372 64.64 64.20 -45.73
CA GLN A 372 64.40 62.76 -45.76
C GLN A 372 65.08 62.04 -44.59
N VAL A 373 66.30 62.44 -44.23
CA VAL A 373 67.00 61.88 -43.06
C VAL A 373 66.23 62.19 -41.77
N ALA A 374 65.79 63.44 -41.57
CA ALA A 374 65.01 63.84 -40.39
C ALA A 374 63.70 63.04 -40.23
N ASN A 375 62.99 62.79 -41.33
CA ASN A 375 61.77 61.99 -41.34
C ASN A 375 62.03 60.50 -41.00
N GLN A 376 63.13 59.93 -41.48
CA GLN A 376 63.49 58.53 -41.16
C GLN A 376 63.84 58.33 -39.69
N VAL A 377 64.47 59.33 -39.06
CA VAL A 377 64.71 59.33 -37.62
C VAL A 377 63.40 59.32 -36.85
N GLY A 378 62.44 60.16 -37.25
CA GLY A 378 61.11 60.21 -36.65
C GLY A 378 60.40 58.85 -36.64
N LEU A 379 60.30 58.21 -37.81
CA LEU A 379 59.66 56.91 -37.99
C LEU A 379 60.36 55.76 -37.23
N THR A 380 61.69 55.81 -37.11
CA THR A 380 62.46 54.80 -36.38
C THR A 380 62.16 54.85 -34.89
N LEU A 381 61.98 56.04 -34.33
CA LEU A 381 61.62 56.23 -32.93
C LEU A 381 60.18 55.78 -32.63
N ASP A 382 59.21 56.01 -33.53
CA ASP A 382 57.85 55.46 -33.41
C ASP A 382 57.84 53.92 -33.32
N ARG A 383 58.68 53.26 -34.12
CA ARG A 383 58.79 51.79 -34.14
C ARG A 383 59.31 51.22 -32.82
N ILE A 384 60.30 51.86 -32.20
CA ILE A 384 60.87 51.41 -30.93
C ILE A 384 59.80 51.48 -29.83
N ASN A 385 59.04 52.58 -29.76
CA ASN A 385 57.95 52.74 -28.79
C ASN A 385 56.87 51.65 -28.90
N LEU A 386 56.51 51.27 -30.13
CA LEU A 386 55.47 50.25 -30.36
C LEU A 386 55.91 48.84 -29.93
N LEU A 387 57.17 48.46 -30.21
CA LEU A 387 57.72 47.15 -29.85
C LEU A 387 57.84 46.98 -28.33
N GLU A 388 58.14 48.06 -27.60
CA GLU A 388 58.16 48.09 -26.14
C GLU A 388 56.76 47.75 -25.56
N ARG A 389 55.71 48.37 -26.11
CA ARG A 389 54.31 48.14 -25.67
C ARG A 389 53.85 46.70 -25.90
N GLN A 390 54.24 46.08 -27.00
CA GLN A 390 53.85 44.70 -27.32
C GLN A 390 54.51 43.67 -26.38
N ARG A 391 55.78 43.87 -26.01
CA ARG A 391 56.49 42.98 -25.06
C ARG A 391 55.83 42.95 -23.69
N ILE A 392 55.31 44.08 -23.22
CA ILE A 392 54.64 44.18 -21.91
C ILE A 392 53.33 43.38 -21.91
N ALA A 393 52.50 43.50 -22.96
CA ALA A 393 51.23 42.80 -23.06
C ALA A 393 51.36 41.27 -23.13
N GLU A 394 52.35 40.76 -23.88
CA GLU A 394 52.60 39.31 -23.98
C GLU A 394 53.09 38.70 -22.66
N ALA A 395 53.90 39.43 -21.90
CA ALA A 395 54.36 39.01 -20.58
C ALA A 395 53.22 38.96 -19.56
N GLU A 396 52.32 39.96 -19.56
CA GLU A 396 51.12 39.96 -18.71
C GLU A 396 50.20 38.77 -19.01
N GLN A 397 49.95 38.48 -20.30
CA GLN A 397 49.09 37.37 -20.71
C GLN A 397 49.65 36.00 -20.31
N ARG A 398 50.97 35.82 -20.40
CA ARG A 398 51.63 34.57 -19.97
C ARG A 398 51.52 34.38 -18.46
N THR A 399 51.74 35.45 -17.69
CA THR A 399 51.67 35.41 -16.23
C THR A 399 50.25 35.09 -15.75
N ALA A 400 49.23 35.71 -16.36
CA ALA A 400 47.82 35.41 -16.07
C ALA A 400 47.45 33.95 -16.36
N LYS A 401 47.94 33.40 -17.48
CA LYS A 401 47.69 31.99 -17.84
C LYS A 401 48.35 31.01 -16.87
N GLU A 402 49.61 31.25 -16.50
CA GLU A 402 50.33 30.41 -15.53
C GLU A 402 49.66 30.46 -14.15
N GLN A 403 49.16 31.64 -13.75
CA GLN A 403 48.45 31.84 -12.48
C GLN A 403 47.08 31.14 -12.46
N LEU A 404 46.33 31.20 -13.57
CA LEU A 404 45.07 30.47 -13.72
C LEU A 404 45.29 28.94 -13.69
N GLN A 405 46.34 28.44 -14.36
CA GLN A 405 46.69 27.01 -14.33
C GLN A 405 47.08 26.54 -12.92
N LYS A 406 47.87 27.33 -12.20
CA LYS A 406 48.24 27.03 -10.81
C LYS A 406 47.01 26.99 -9.90
N ARG A 407 46.09 27.96 -10.05
CA ARG A 407 44.84 28.01 -9.28
C ARG A 407 43.91 26.84 -9.59
N ALA A 408 43.79 26.45 -10.86
CA ALA A 408 43.01 25.27 -11.24
C ALA A 408 43.59 23.99 -10.61
N LEU A 409 44.91 23.88 -10.51
CA LEU A 409 45.58 22.77 -9.83
C LEU A 409 45.35 22.79 -8.32
N GLU A 410 45.43 23.96 -7.68
CA GLU A 410 45.09 24.12 -6.25
C GLU A 410 43.64 23.68 -5.97
N LEU A 411 42.69 24.12 -6.79
CA LEU A 411 41.28 23.69 -6.68
C LEU A 411 41.14 22.18 -6.87
N LEU A 412 41.81 21.58 -7.86
CA LEU A 412 41.83 20.12 -8.06
C LEU A 412 42.37 19.35 -6.84
N MET A 413 43.39 19.89 -6.17
CA MET A 413 43.94 19.30 -4.96
C MET A 413 43.00 19.45 -3.75
N GLU A 414 42.29 20.58 -3.64
CA GLU A 414 41.30 20.82 -2.59
C GLU A 414 40.06 19.91 -2.71
N VAL A 415 39.72 19.46 -3.93
CA VAL A 415 38.58 18.56 -4.18
C VAL A 415 38.90 17.06 -4.11
N ASP A 416 40.18 16.66 -4.17
CA ASP A 416 40.60 15.24 -4.09
C ASP A 416 40.08 14.51 -2.83
N PRO A 417 40.12 15.09 -1.61
CA PRO A 417 39.68 14.40 -0.40
C PRO A 417 38.20 13.99 -0.40
N VAL A 418 37.33 14.77 -1.06
CA VAL A 418 35.90 14.44 -1.18
C VAL A 418 35.69 13.17 -1.99
N SER A 419 36.51 12.92 -3.02
CA SER A 419 36.44 11.68 -3.80
C SER A 419 36.72 10.44 -2.94
N LYS A 420 37.39 10.62 -1.80
CA LYS A 420 37.70 9.60 -0.80
C LYS A 420 36.68 9.57 0.35
N GLY A 421 35.61 10.35 0.26
CA GLY A 421 34.51 10.38 1.22
C GLY A 421 34.64 11.43 2.33
N ASP A 422 35.64 12.31 2.30
CA ASP A 422 35.74 13.41 3.29
C ASP A 422 34.92 14.62 2.85
N LEU A 423 33.67 14.70 3.32
CA LEU A 423 32.73 15.80 3.07
C LEU A 423 32.90 16.97 4.06
N SER A 424 33.89 16.91 4.96
CA SER A 424 34.20 18.02 5.87
C SER A 424 35.05 19.11 5.20
N ILE A 425 35.71 18.77 4.09
CA ILE A 425 36.62 19.66 3.36
C ILE A 425 35.83 20.67 2.52
N ARG A 426 36.36 21.89 2.43
CA ARG A 426 35.81 22.97 1.61
C ARG A 426 36.87 23.48 0.65
N ALA A 427 36.46 23.72 -0.58
CA ALA A 427 37.27 24.44 -1.56
C ALA A 427 37.31 25.93 -1.17
N ARG A 428 38.46 26.57 -1.35
CA ARG A 428 38.65 27.99 -1.04
C ARG A 428 37.97 28.85 -2.09
N VAL A 429 37.07 29.73 -1.65
CA VAL A 429 36.38 30.68 -2.55
C VAL A 429 37.25 31.92 -2.76
N THR A 430 37.58 32.20 -4.02
CA THR A 430 38.40 33.32 -4.48
C THR A 430 37.55 34.31 -5.29
N ALA A 431 38.09 35.48 -5.63
CA ALA A 431 37.35 36.51 -6.39
C ALA A 431 37.41 36.33 -7.92
N ASP A 432 38.16 35.33 -8.40
CA ASP A 432 38.32 34.99 -9.82
C ASP A 432 37.25 34.00 -10.29
N GLU A 433 37.26 33.65 -11.56
CA GLU A 433 36.28 32.74 -12.17
C GLU A 433 36.26 31.36 -11.51
N LEU A 434 37.38 30.93 -10.91
CA LEU A 434 37.50 29.67 -10.17
C LEU A 434 36.82 29.74 -8.79
N GLY A 435 36.65 30.93 -8.21
CA GLY A 435 35.91 31.12 -6.97
C GLY A 435 34.43 30.73 -7.07
N THR A 436 33.78 31.05 -8.21
CA THR A 436 32.38 30.65 -8.47
C THR A 436 32.23 29.12 -8.58
N VAL A 437 33.26 28.44 -9.12
CA VAL A 437 33.30 26.98 -9.19
C VAL A 437 33.49 26.39 -7.78
N ALA A 438 34.40 26.95 -6.98
CA ALA A 438 34.62 26.55 -5.59
C ALA A 438 33.36 26.73 -4.72
N ASP A 439 32.60 27.81 -4.94
CA ASP A 439 31.35 28.06 -4.21
C ASP A 439 30.25 27.05 -4.60
N SER A 440 30.05 26.82 -5.90
CA SER A 440 29.12 25.79 -6.40
C SER A 440 29.49 24.39 -5.92
N TYR A 441 30.79 24.10 -5.87
CA TYR A 441 31.31 22.87 -5.30
C TYR A 441 30.99 22.76 -3.80
N ASN A 442 31.26 23.80 -3.00
CA ASN A 442 30.92 23.80 -1.59
C ASN A 442 29.41 23.60 -1.34
N ALA A 443 28.54 24.20 -2.15
CA ALA A 443 27.09 24.01 -2.07
C ALA A 443 26.66 22.55 -2.33
N THR A 444 27.29 21.89 -3.30
CA THR A 444 27.05 20.46 -3.58
C THR A 444 27.55 19.56 -2.46
N ILE A 445 28.73 19.84 -1.88
CA ILE A 445 29.24 19.12 -0.69
C ILE A 445 28.32 19.29 0.51
N GLU A 446 27.79 20.49 0.75
CA GLU A 446 26.84 20.71 1.85
C GLU A 446 25.54 19.93 1.64
N SER A 447 25.05 19.85 0.40
CA SER A 447 23.87 19.05 0.06
C SER A 447 24.12 17.55 0.24
N LEU A 448 25.28 17.05 -0.21
CA LEU A 448 25.70 15.66 0.00
C LEU A 448 25.86 15.33 1.49
N ARG A 449 26.47 16.22 2.27
CA ARG A 449 26.61 16.08 3.72
C ARG A 449 25.26 15.94 4.40
N LYS A 450 24.29 16.81 4.06
CA LYS A 450 22.92 16.73 4.60
C LYS A 450 22.25 15.39 4.26
N LEU A 451 22.39 14.92 3.01
CA LEU A 451 21.86 13.63 2.58
C LEU A 451 22.50 12.47 3.35
N VAL A 452 23.83 12.46 3.51
CA VAL A 452 24.55 11.43 4.28
C VAL A 452 24.07 11.40 5.73
N VAL A 453 23.93 12.56 6.39
CA VAL A 453 23.42 12.63 7.77
C VAL A 453 21.98 12.13 7.87
N GLN A 454 21.11 12.52 6.93
CA GLN A 454 19.72 12.04 6.89
C GLN A 454 19.65 10.52 6.70
N VAL A 455 20.49 9.97 5.82
CA VAL A 455 20.55 8.51 5.61
C VAL A 455 21.08 7.81 6.87
N GLN A 456 22.13 8.33 7.54
CA GLN A 456 22.61 7.76 8.81
C GLN A 456 21.53 7.75 9.91
N GLN A 457 20.75 8.83 10.02
CA GLN A 457 19.64 8.91 10.97
C GLN A 457 18.51 7.94 10.61
N ALA A 458 18.10 7.89 9.34
CA ALA A 458 17.06 6.99 8.87
C ALA A 458 17.44 5.52 9.08
N THR A 459 18.67 5.15 8.74
CA THR A 459 19.19 3.79 8.95
C THR A 459 19.20 3.41 10.43
N LYS A 460 19.69 4.30 11.31
CA LYS A 460 19.65 4.07 12.76
C LYS A 460 18.22 3.85 13.27
N GLN A 461 17.26 4.65 12.80
CA GLN A 461 15.86 4.51 13.18
C GLN A 461 15.25 3.20 12.66
N VAL A 462 15.59 2.79 11.44
CA VAL A 462 15.21 1.48 10.89
C VAL A 462 15.78 0.35 11.76
N THR A 463 17.05 0.40 12.14
CA THR A 463 17.68 -0.60 13.04
C THR A 463 16.95 -0.71 14.38
N THR A 464 16.66 0.42 15.03
CA THR A 464 15.95 0.42 16.32
C THR A 464 14.54 -0.17 16.19
N THR A 465 13.74 0.33 15.24
CA THR A 465 12.36 -0.13 15.03
C THR A 465 12.32 -1.62 14.67
N THR A 466 13.24 -2.07 13.81
CA THR A 466 13.34 -3.48 13.42
C THR A 466 13.66 -4.40 14.61
N THR A 467 14.49 -3.94 15.53
CA THR A 467 14.86 -4.72 16.72
C THR A 467 13.69 -4.84 17.71
N GLU A 468 12.94 -3.74 17.89
CA GLU A 468 11.74 -3.71 18.72
C GLU A 468 10.63 -4.60 18.14
N ASP A 469 10.36 -4.47 16.84
CA ASP A 469 9.36 -5.28 16.13
C ASP A 469 9.73 -6.77 16.11
N GLU A 470 11.03 -7.11 15.99
CA GLU A 470 11.50 -8.50 16.04
C GLU A 470 11.19 -9.16 17.39
N ALA A 471 11.37 -8.42 18.49
CA ALA A 471 11.02 -8.90 19.83
C ALA A 471 9.50 -9.10 19.98
N ALA A 472 8.71 -8.12 19.53
CA ALA A 472 7.24 -8.20 19.57
C ALA A 472 6.70 -9.39 18.75
N ILE A 473 7.30 -9.68 17.61
CA ILE A 473 6.92 -10.82 16.76
C ILE A 473 7.32 -12.17 17.38
N ARG A 474 8.45 -12.27 18.07
CA ARG A 474 8.77 -13.50 18.83
C ARG A 474 7.78 -13.74 19.97
N GLU A 475 7.37 -12.68 20.66
CA GLU A 475 6.33 -12.76 21.69
C GLU A 475 5.01 -13.24 21.10
N LEU A 476 4.59 -12.67 19.96
CA LEU A 476 3.41 -13.11 19.22
C LEU A 476 3.44 -14.60 18.85
N SER A 477 4.60 -15.10 18.37
CA SER A 477 4.77 -16.52 18.04
C SER A 477 4.61 -17.42 19.27
N THR A 478 5.16 -16.99 20.40
CA THR A 478 5.09 -17.72 21.69
C THR A 478 3.66 -17.73 22.23
N GLU A 479 2.97 -16.59 22.17
CA GLU A 479 1.59 -16.47 22.63
C GLU A 479 0.61 -17.27 21.75
N ALA A 480 0.85 -17.32 20.44
CA ALA A 480 0.07 -18.15 19.52
C ALA A 480 0.24 -19.66 19.81
N LEU A 481 1.44 -20.10 20.21
CA LEU A 481 1.66 -21.48 20.66
C LEU A 481 0.93 -21.76 21.98
N ARG A 482 1.02 -20.85 22.95
CA ARG A 482 0.30 -20.94 24.23
C ARG A 482 -1.21 -21.02 24.01
N GLN A 483 -1.75 -20.22 23.09
CA GLN A 483 -3.16 -20.26 22.70
C GLN A 483 -3.55 -21.63 22.10
N SER A 484 -2.69 -22.24 21.27
CA SER A 484 -2.93 -23.58 20.74
C SER A 484 -3.00 -24.65 21.84
N GLU A 485 -2.17 -24.56 22.87
CA GLU A 485 -2.20 -25.47 24.03
C GLU A 485 -3.50 -25.30 24.85
N GLU A 486 -3.90 -24.06 25.12
CA GLU A 486 -5.16 -23.77 25.83
C GLU A 486 -6.38 -24.27 25.06
N ILE A 487 -6.38 -24.14 23.73
CA ILE A 487 -7.47 -24.66 22.89
C ILE A 487 -7.52 -26.18 22.94
N THR A 488 -6.37 -26.85 22.97
CA THR A 488 -6.29 -28.31 23.12
C THR A 488 -6.90 -28.74 24.45
N ALA A 489 -6.61 -28.01 25.54
CA ALA A 489 -7.25 -28.25 26.84
C ALA A 489 -8.76 -27.97 26.82
N ALA A 490 -9.22 -26.94 26.11
CA ALA A 490 -10.65 -26.65 25.94
C ALA A 490 -11.38 -27.74 25.16
N LEU A 491 -10.77 -28.26 24.09
CA LEU A 491 -11.29 -29.40 23.32
C LEU A 491 -11.48 -30.63 24.20
N GLN A 492 -10.54 -30.93 25.10
CA GLN A 492 -10.68 -32.03 26.05
C GLN A 492 -11.90 -31.84 26.97
N ARG A 493 -12.13 -30.63 27.48
CA ARG A 493 -13.32 -30.34 28.32
C ARG A 493 -14.63 -30.49 27.56
N ILE A 494 -14.66 -30.17 26.26
CA ILE A 494 -15.85 -30.38 25.41
C ILE A 494 -16.08 -31.87 25.15
N GLN A 495 -15.02 -32.66 25.03
CA GLN A 495 -15.11 -34.12 24.96
C GLN A 495 -15.76 -34.68 26.23
N ASP A 496 -15.32 -34.23 27.41
CA ASP A 496 -15.90 -34.62 28.70
C ASP A 496 -17.38 -34.21 28.80
N MET A 497 -17.73 -33.01 28.31
CA MET A 497 -19.11 -32.54 28.22
C MET A 497 -19.99 -33.40 27.30
N THR A 498 -19.44 -33.87 26.18
CA THR A 498 -20.13 -34.77 25.26
C THR A 498 -20.44 -36.11 25.93
N SER A 499 -19.45 -36.69 26.63
CA SER A 499 -19.62 -37.91 27.42
C SER A 499 -20.67 -37.75 28.52
N SER A 500 -20.62 -36.62 29.25
CA SER A 500 -21.61 -36.29 30.28
C SER A 500 -23.03 -36.16 29.70
N THR A 501 -23.18 -35.52 28.54
CA THR A 501 -24.48 -35.35 27.88
C THR A 501 -25.05 -36.70 27.43
N GLN A 502 -24.22 -37.61 26.92
CA GLN A 502 -24.62 -38.98 26.60
C GLN A 502 -25.07 -39.76 27.84
N ALA A 503 -24.38 -39.58 28.97
CA ALA A 503 -24.79 -40.20 30.24
C ALA A 503 -26.16 -39.67 30.72
N VAL A 504 -26.42 -38.36 30.58
CA VAL A 504 -27.74 -37.77 30.91
C VAL A 504 -28.83 -38.34 30.00
N ALA A 505 -28.57 -38.46 28.70
CA ALA A 505 -29.53 -39.05 27.75
C ALA A 505 -29.87 -40.51 28.11
N ALA A 506 -28.87 -41.31 28.48
CA ALA A 506 -29.09 -42.68 28.95
C ALA A 506 -29.95 -42.73 30.22
N ARG A 507 -29.68 -41.85 31.19
CA ARG A 507 -30.48 -41.73 32.43
C ARG A 507 -31.91 -41.26 32.17
N ALA A 508 -32.12 -40.36 31.21
CA ALA A 508 -33.46 -39.94 30.79
C ALA A 508 -34.25 -41.13 30.22
N SER A 509 -33.63 -41.95 29.36
CA SER A 509 -34.26 -43.16 28.82
C SER A 509 -34.59 -44.21 29.90
N GLU A 510 -33.70 -44.41 30.88
CA GLU A 510 -33.99 -45.25 32.06
C GLU A 510 -35.19 -44.71 32.87
N ALA A 511 -35.26 -43.39 33.06
CA ALA A 511 -36.36 -42.74 33.76
C ALA A 511 -37.70 -42.88 33.01
N GLU A 512 -37.69 -42.75 31.68
CA GLU A 512 -38.87 -42.99 30.84
C GLU A 512 -39.43 -44.40 31.02
N ALA A 513 -38.54 -45.41 31.01
CA ALA A 513 -38.93 -46.80 31.22
C ALA A 513 -39.54 -47.02 32.62
N ALA A 514 -38.95 -46.42 33.66
CA ALA A 514 -39.47 -46.49 35.02
C ALA A 514 -40.85 -45.81 35.15
N VAL A 515 -41.04 -44.65 34.49
CA VAL A 515 -42.31 -43.93 34.45
C VAL A 515 -43.39 -44.78 33.79
N LYS A 516 -43.09 -45.39 32.65
CA LYS A 516 -44.00 -46.29 31.94
C LYS A 516 -44.40 -47.50 32.79
N GLN A 517 -43.44 -48.13 33.47
CA GLN A 517 -43.72 -49.26 34.36
C GLN A 517 -44.60 -48.87 35.55
N ALA A 518 -44.34 -47.73 36.17
CA ALA A 518 -45.16 -47.24 37.27
C ALA A 518 -46.57 -46.83 36.82
N ALA A 519 -46.73 -46.27 35.61
CA ALA A 519 -48.05 -46.01 35.03
C ALA A 519 -48.88 -47.30 34.86
N GLN A 520 -48.27 -48.37 34.33
CA GLN A 520 -48.91 -49.69 34.23
C GLN A 520 -49.30 -50.27 35.59
N THR A 521 -48.46 -50.05 36.61
CA THR A 521 -48.74 -50.51 37.98
C THR A 521 -49.93 -49.78 38.59
N VAL A 522 -50.03 -48.47 38.37
CA VAL A 522 -51.18 -47.67 38.83
C VAL A 522 -52.47 -48.06 38.11
N GLU A 523 -52.42 -48.33 36.80
CA GLU A 523 -53.57 -48.80 36.02
C GLU A 523 -54.08 -50.18 36.51
N ALA A 524 -53.16 -51.11 36.80
CA ALA A 524 -53.50 -52.38 37.42
C ALA A 524 -54.11 -52.19 38.83
N GLY A 525 -53.58 -51.24 39.60
CA GLY A 525 -54.10 -50.84 40.91
C GLY A 525 -55.52 -50.27 40.83
N ASP A 526 -55.81 -49.37 39.89
CA ASP A 526 -57.15 -48.81 39.68
C ASP A 526 -58.16 -49.90 39.31
N THR A 527 -57.77 -50.82 38.43
CA THR A 527 -58.60 -51.99 38.06
C THR A 527 -58.91 -52.87 39.28
N ALA A 528 -57.92 -53.12 40.15
CA ALA A 528 -58.12 -53.88 41.38
C ALA A 528 -59.03 -53.16 42.39
N MET A 529 -58.93 -51.84 42.48
CA MET A 529 -59.82 -51.02 43.32
C MET A 529 -61.26 -51.07 42.82
N ASN A 530 -61.50 -50.95 41.51
CA ASN A 530 -62.84 -51.07 40.93
C ASN A 530 -63.49 -52.43 41.27
N ARG A 531 -62.74 -53.54 41.12
CA ARG A 531 -63.22 -54.88 41.54
C ARG A 531 -63.52 -54.97 43.03
N THR A 532 -62.78 -54.24 43.87
CA THR A 532 -63.01 -54.19 45.32
C THR A 532 -64.31 -53.45 45.65
N VAL A 533 -64.60 -52.34 44.96
CA VAL A 533 -65.89 -51.62 45.10
C VAL A 533 -67.06 -52.52 44.68
N GLU A 534 -66.95 -53.20 43.53
CA GLU A 534 -67.96 -54.16 43.06
C GLU A 534 -68.21 -55.26 44.12
N GLY A 535 -67.14 -55.81 44.70
CA GLY A 535 -67.23 -56.79 45.78
C GLY A 535 -67.97 -56.26 47.01
N PHE A 536 -67.66 -55.04 47.45
CA PHE A 536 -68.37 -54.40 48.56
C PHE A 536 -69.85 -54.14 48.23
N MET A 537 -70.19 -53.74 47.01
CA MET A 537 -71.58 -53.57 46.59
C MET A 537 -72.35 -54.90 46.65
N ALA A 538 -71.74 -56.00 46.19
CA ALA A 538 -72.34 -57.34 46.28
C ALA A 538 -72.53 -57.80 47.74
N ILE A 539 -71.56 -57.50 48.62
CA ILE A 539 -71.69 -57.77 50.07
C ILE A 539 -72.85 -56.95 50.66
N ARG A 540 -72.95 -55.66 50.34
CA ARG A 540 -74.04 -54.79 50.79
C ARG A 540 -75.41 -55.33 50.40
N GLU A 541 -75.55 -55.79 49.16
CA GLU A 541 -76.79 -56.41 48.68
C GLU A 541 -77.10 -57.70 49.44
N THR A 542 -76.10 -58.57 49.65
CA THR A 542 -76.25 -59.83 50.38
C THR A 542 -76.65 -59.60 51.84
N VAL A 543 -75.96 -58.69 52.56
CA VAL A 543 -76.28 -58.28 53.93
C VAL A 543 -77.69 -57.68 54.00
N GLY A 544 -78.04 -56.78 53.09
CA GLY A 544 -79.38 -56.18 53.04
C GLY A 544 -80.50 -57.19 52.78
N SER A 545 -80.27 -58.17 51.89
CA SER A 545 -81.24 -59.25 51.64
C SER A 545 -81.36 -60.20 52.85
N THR A 546 -80.28 -60.44 53.56
CA THR A 546 -80.22 -61.29 54.75
C THR A 546 -80.94 -60.63 55.92
N ALA A 547 -80.70 -59.33 56.17
CA ALA A 547 -81.42 -58.54 57.16
C ALA A 547 -82.95 -58.59 56.93
N LYS A 548 -83.41 -58.47 55.67
CA LYS A 548 -84.84 -58.63 55.32
C LYS A 548 -85.38 -60.02 55.63
N LYS A 549 -84.61 -61.09 55.38
CA LYS A 549 -85.03 -62.47 55.69
C LYS A 549 -85.11 -62.71 57.20
N VAL A 550 -84.12 -62.26 57.97
CA VAL A 550 -84.09 -62.39 59.43
C VAL A 550 -85.20 -61.56 60.08
N LYS A 551 -85.48 -60.35 59.58
CA LYS A 551 -86.62 -59.55 60.05
C LYS A 551 -87.96 -60.28 59.88
N ARG A 552 -88.19 -60.91 58.72
CA ARG A 552 -89.39 -61.75 58.50
C ARG A 552 -89.44 -62.98 59.42
N LEU A 553 -88.28 -63.56 59.76
CA LEU A 553 -88.21 -64.64 60.74
C LEU A 553 -88.61 -64.14 62.13
N GLY A 554 -88.11 -62.98 62.56
CA GLY A 554 -88.53 -62.33 63.81
C GLY A 554 -90.04 -62.07 63.87
N GLU A 555 -90.64 -61.53 62.79
CA GLU A 555 -92.09 -61.35 62.67
C GLU A 555 -92.87 -62.68 62.74
N SER A 556 -92.32 -63.75 62.17
CA SER A 556 -92.92 -65.09 62.23
C SER A 556 -92.85 -65.68 63.62
N SER A 557 -91.71 -65.54 64.32
CA SER A 557 -91.54 -65.95 65.71
C SER A 557 -92.47 -65.18 66.66
N GLN A 558 -92.76 -63.90 66.39
CA GLN A 558 -93.80 -63.16 67.13
C GLN A 558 -95.20 -63.74 66.92
N LYS A 559 -95.55 -64.17 65.69
CA LYS A 559 -96.82 -64.84 65.43
C LYS A 559 -96.90 -66.19 66.16
N ILE A 560 -95.82 -66.97 66.17
CA ILE A 560 -95.76 -68.25 66.90
C ILE A 560 -95.94 -68.00 68.41
N SER A 561 -95.24 -67.03 68.98
CA SER A 561 -95.39 -66.67 70.41
C SER A 561 -96.85 -66.37 70.78
N LYS A 562 -97.58 -65.61 69.94
CA LYS A 562 -99.02 -65.35 70.15
C LYS A 562 -99.87 -66.63 70.15
N VAL A 563 -99.58 -67.57 69.24
CA VAL A 563 -100.28 -68.85 69.15
C VAL A 563 -99.96 -69.74 70.36
N VAL A 564 -98.70 -69.82 70.77
CA VAL A 564 -98.26 -70.60 71.94
C VAL A 564 -98.92 -70.08 73.22
N ASN A 565 -98.99 -68.75 73.39
CA ASN A 565 -99.67 -68.14 74.53
C ASN A 565 -101.18 -68.46 74.53
N LEU A 566 -101.83 -68.46 73.35
CA LEU A 566 -103.23 -68.88 73.22
C LEU A 566 -103.43 -70.37 73.59
N ILE A 567 -102.52 -71.27 73.17
CA ILE A 567 -102.59 -72.70 73.52
C ILE A 567 -102.36 -72.89 75.02
N SER A 568 -101.43 -72.15 75.62
CA SER A 568 -101.20 -72.16 77.08
C SER A 568 -102.48 -71.76 77.84
N ASN A 569 -103.18 -70.72 77.37
CA ASN A 569 -104.49 -70.32 77.92
C ASN A 569 -105.56 -71.43 77.75
N PHE A 570 -105.61 -72.10 76.59
CA PHE A 570 -106.52 -73.24 76.39
C PHE A 570 -106.16 -74.43 77.28
N ALA A 571 -104.88 -74.72 77.49
CA ALA A 571 -104.42 -75.78 78.38
C ALA A 571 -104.81 -75.47 79.83
N ALA A 572 -104.61 -74.23 80.30
CA ALA A 572 -105.05 -73.79 81.63
C ALA A 572 -106.58 -73.88 81.79
N GLN A 573 -107.35 -73.46 80.78
CA GLN A 573 -108.81 -73.55 80.79
C GLN A 573 -109.30 -75.00 80.78
N THR A 574 -108.66 -75.86 79.99
CA THR A 574 -108.98 -77.29 79.89
C THR A 574 -108.66 -78.01 81.19
N ASN A 575 -107.54 -77.68 81.84
CA ASN A 575 -107.17 -78.19 83.16
C ASN A 575 -108.21 -77.83 84.23
N LEU A 576 -108.75 -76.60 84.20
CA LEU A 576 -109.83 -76.17 85.10
C LEU A 576 -111.16 -76.87 84.81
N LEU A 577 -111.54 -77.02 83.55
CA LEU A 577 -112.75 -77.75 83.15
C LEU A 577 -112.68 -79.22 83.54
N ALA A 578 -111.52 -79.85 83.32
CA ALA A 578 -111.26 -81.24 83.69
C ALA A 578 -111.25 -81.44 85.22
N LEU A 579 -110.73 -80.48 85.98
CA LEU A 579 -110.81 -80.47 87.44
C LEU A 579 -112.28 -80.40 87.91
N ASN A 580 -113.07 -79.49 87.35
CA ASN A 580 -114.50 -79.39 87.68
C ASN A 580 -115.26 -80.69 87.33
N ALA A 581 -114.95 -81.30 86.18
CA ALA A 581 -115.54 -82.58 85.77
C ALA A 581 -115.12 -83.75 86.68
N SER A 582 -113.86 -83.82 87.12
CA SER A 582 -113.35 -84.83 88.05
C SER A 582 -114.01 -84.70 89.43
N ILE A 583 -114.19 -83.47 89.92
CA ILE A 583 -114.93 -83.19 91.17
C ILE A 583 -116.39 -83.62 91.08
N GLU A 584 -117.09 -83.26 90.00
CA GLU A 584 -118.51 -83.61 89.85
C GLU A 584 -118.71 -85.12 89.63
N ALA A 585 -117.76 -85.78 88.94
CA ALA A 585 -117.75 -87.24 88.79
C ALA A 585 -117.50 -87.97 90.12
N ALA A 586 -116.60 -87.45 90.98
CA ALA A 586 -116.41 -87.97 92.34
C ALA A 586 -117.66 -87.76 93.21
N ARG A 587 -118.42 -86.69 92.97
CA ARG A 587 -119.67 -86.37 93.67
C ARG A 587 -120.83 -87.31 93.30
N ALA A 588 -120.83 -87.85 92.09
CA ALA A 588 -121.84 -88.80 91.59
C ALA A 588 -121.66 -90.25 92.09
N GLY A 589 -120.62 -90.55 92.88
CA GLY A 589 -120.41 -91.87 93.50
C GLY A 589 -120.06 -92.98 92.49
N GLU A 590 -120.57 -94.20 92.69
CA GLU A 590 -120.25 -95.37 91.84
C GLU A 590 -120.61 -95.16 90.35
N GLU A 591 -121.66 -94.40 90.04
CA GLU A 591 -122.10 -94.08 88.66
C GLU A 591 -121.15 -93.11 87.93
N GLY A 592 -120.39 -92.27 88.66
CA GLY A 592 -119.47 -91.27 88.10
C GLY A 592 -118.04 -91.77 87.87
N ARG A 593 -117.72 -92.98 88.32
CA ARG A 593 -116.35 -93.50 88.39
C ARG A 593 -115.65 -93.60 87.03
N GLY A 594 -116.38 -93.95 85.97
CA GLY A 594 -115.84 -93.96 84.60
C GLY A 594 -115.53 -92.57 84.06
N PHE A 595 -116.37 -91.57 84.40
CA PHE A 595 -116.16 -90.17 84.01
C PHE A 595 -115.00 -89.52 84.78
N ALA A 596 -114.81 -89.85 86.06
CA ALA A 596 -113.71 -89.32 86.88
C ALA A 596 -112.33 -89.70 86.29
N VAL A 597 -112.16 -90.94 85.83
CA VAL A 597 -110.92 -91.41 85.20
C VAL A 597 -110.62 -90.62 83.91
N VAL A 598 -111.62 -90.41 83.06
CA VAL A 598 -111.45 -89.63 81.83
C VAL A 598 -111.14 -88.15 82.15
N ALA A 599 -111.80 -87.58 83.16
CA ALA A 599 -111.54 -86.20 83.57
C ALA A 599 -110.13 -86.01 84.15
N ASP A 600 -109.62 -86.95 84.95
CA ASP A 600 -108.24 -86.91 85.44
C ASP A 600 -107.21 -87.10 84.31
N GLU A 601 -107.51 -87.93 83.30
CA GLU A 601 -106.65 -88.09 82.12
C GLU A 601 -106.60 -86.81 81.27
N VAL A 602 -107.75 -86.15 81.03
CA VAL A 602 -107.81 -84.86 80.33
C VAL A 602 -107.08 -83.78 81.13
N ARG A 603 -107.17 -83.80 82.46
CA ARG A 603 -106.45 -82.88 83.34
C ARG A 603 -104.93 -83.07 83.23
N ALA A 604 -104.45 -84.32 83.24
CA ALA A 604 -103.05 -84.64 83.06
C ALA A 604 -102.53 -84.20 81.67
N LEU A 605 -103.29 -84.46 80.60
CA LEU A 605 -102.98 -83.99 79.24
C LEU A 605 -102.94 -82.47 79.13
N ALA A 606 -103.86 -81.77 79.82
CA ALA A 606 -103.89 -80.31 79.86
C ALA A 606 -102.69 -79.74 80.63
N HIS A 607 -102.29 -80.36 81.75
CA HIS A 607 -101.07 -80.00 82.46
C HIS A 607 -99.81 -80.21 81.60
N GLN A 608 -99.68 -81.37 80.95
CA GLN A 608 -98.58 -81.64 80.01
C GLN A 608 -98.56 -80.66 78.83
N SER A 609 -99.72 -80.26 78.33
CA SER A 609 -99.83 -79.24 77.26
C SER A 609 -99.38 -77.85 77.75
N ALA A 610 -99.69 -77.50 79.00
CA ALA A 610 -99.24 -76.24 79.61
C ALA A 610 -97.71 -76.23 79.81
N GLU A 611 -97.12 -77.33 80.30
CA GLU A 611 -95.66 -77.47 80.44
C GLU A 611 -94.96 -77.42 79.08
N ALA A 612 -95.46 -78.16 78.07
CA ALA A 612 -94.90 -78.15 76.72
C ALA A 612 -95.00 -76.77 76.05
N THR A 613 -96.11 -76.04 76.24
CA THR A 613 -96.24 -74.68 75.70
C THR A 613 -95.32 -73.68 76.40
N ALA A 614 -95.07 -73.82 77.70
CA ALA A 614 -94.09 -73.00 78.42
C ALA A 614 -92.66 -73.24 77.91
N GLU A 615 -92.31 -74.49 77.59
CA GLU A 615 -91.02 -74.82 76.98
C GLU A 615 -90.88 -74.21 75.57
N ILE A 616 -91.93 -74.31 74.74
CA ILE A 616 -91.95 -73.66 73.42
C ILE A 616 -91.87 -72.14 73.54
N GLU A 617 -92.55 -71.53 74.51
CA GLU A 617 -92.49 -70.08 74.75
C GLU A 617 -91.05 -69.63 75.03
N LYS A 618 -90.31 -70.38 75.86
CA LYS A 618 -88.89 -70.13 76.13
C LYS A 618 -88.03 -70.22 74.86
N ILE A 619 -88.23 -71.25 74.03
CA ILE A 619 -87.50 -71.41 72.76
C ILE A 619 -87.81 -70.24 71.81
N VAL A 620 -89.07 -69.85 71.68
CA VAL A 620 -89.48 -68.75 70.79
C VAL A 620 -88.93 -67.41 71.29
N ALA A 621 -88.91 -67.17 72.60
CA ALA A 621 -88.28 -65.99 73.19
C ALA A 621 -86.77 -65.93 72.90
N GLN A 622 -86.07 -67.08 72.99
CA GLN A 622 -84.67 -67.19 72.60
C GLN A 622 -84.47 -66.88 71.11
N ILE A 623 -85.28 -67.45 70.21
CA ILE A 623 -85.22 -67.14 68.77
C ILE A 623 -85.45 -65.64 68.50
N GLN A 624 -86.38 -65.00 69.21
CA GLN A 624 -86.63 -63.56 69.07
C GLN A 624 -85.41 -62.72 69.50
N MET A 625 -84.75 -63.11 70.60
CA MET A 625 -83.53 -62.46 71.06
C MET A 625 -82.40 -62.60 70.03
N GLU A 626 -82.10 -63.84 69.61
CA GLU A 626 -81.05 -64.13 68.63
C GLU A 626 -81.31 -63.45 67.28
N THR A 627 -82.57 -63.41 66.81
CA THR A 627 -82.91 -62.73 65.55
C THR A 627 -82.71 -61.21 65.63
N ASN A 628 -83.00 -60.57 66.77
CA ASN A 628 -82.72 -59.15 66.97
C ASN A 628 -81.21 -58.86 67.01
N GLU A 629 -80.43 -59.72 67.66
CA GLU A 629 -78.95 -59.60 67.66
C GLU A 629 -78.38 -59.71 66.24
N VAL A 630 -78.86 -60.65 65.43
CA VAL A 630 -78.45 -60.79 64.03
C VAL A 630 -78.84 -59.57 63.20
N VAL A 631 -80.01 -58.97 63.41
CA VAL A 631 -80.40 -57.72 62.71
C VAL A 631 -79.44 -56.59 63.06
N ALA A 632 -79.13 -56.38 64.35
CA ALA A 632 -78.18 -55.35 64.78
C ALA A 632 -76.78 -55.58 64.16
N ALA A 633 -76.32 -56.83 64.11
CA ALA A 633 -75.06 -57.18 63.46
C ALA A 633 -75.07 -56.89 61.94
N MET A 634 -76.20 -57.11 61.26
CA MET A 634 -76.34 -56.80 59.82
C MET A 634 -76.39 -55.29 59.54
N GLU A 635 -76.99 -54.48 60.44
CA GLU A 635 -76.96 -53.02 60.35
C GLU A 635 -75.52 -52.49 60.51
N ALA A 636 -74.81 -52.96 61.55
CA ALA A 636 -73.39 -52.66 61.73
C ALA A 636 -72.54 -53.10 60.53
N GLY A 637 -72.78 -54.30 59.99
CA GLY A 637 -72.10 -54.78 58.78
C GLY A 637 -72.37 -53.90 57.56
N THR A 638 -73.59 -53.35 57.42
CA THR A 638 -73.91 -52.41 56.35
C THR A 638 -73.12 -51.11 56.48
N GLU A 639 -73.00 -50.58 57.70
CA GLU A 639 -72.19 -49.38 57.97
C GLU A 639 -70.69 -49.62 57.68
N GLN A 640 -70.16 -50.77 58.08
CA GLN A 640 -68.78 -51.16 57.78
C GLN A 640 -68.51 -51.25 56.28
N VAL A 641 -69.45 -51.79 55.49
CA VAL A 641 -69.31 -51.85 54.04
C VAL A 641 -69.33 -50.45 53.42
N VAL A 642 -70.18 -49.54 53.89
CA VAL A 642 -70.19 -48.13 53.44
C VAL A 642 -68.85 -47.46 53.76
N GLY A 643 -68.33 -47.63 54.97
CA GLY A 643 -67.00 -47.12 55.36
C GLY A 643 -65.88 -47.69 54.48
N GLY A 644 -65.92 -49.00 54.20
CA GLY A 644 -64.98 -49.68 53.30
C GLY A 644 -65.01 -49.12 51.88
N THR A 645 -66.21 -48.91 51.30
CA THR A 645 -66.34 -48.32 49.96
C THR A 645 -65.76 -46.91 49.87
N LYS A 646 -65.93 -46.10 50.93
CA LYS A 646 -65.37 -44.74 50.98
C LYS A 646 -63.84 -44.74 51.00
N LEU A 647 -63.22 -45.60 51.81
CA LEU A 647 -61.76 -45.74 51.87
C LEU A 647 -61.16 -46.18 50.52
N VAL A 648 -61.85 -47.06 49.79
CA VAL A 648 -61.43 -47.47 48.45
C VAL A 648 -61.54 -46.30 47.46
N ASP A 649 -62.57 -45.47 47.56
CA ASP A 649 -62.73 -44.27 46.72
C ASP A 649 -61.64 -43.22 46.99
N ASP A 650 -61.32 -42.95 48.26
CA ASP A 650 -60.22 -42.05 48.66
C ASP A 650 -58.86 -42.56 48.13
N THR A 651 -58.65 -43.89 48.18
CA THR A 651 -57.44 -44.54 47.63
C THR A 651 -57.37 -44.36 46.11
N ARG A 652 -58.51 -44.56 45.41
CA ARG A 652 -58.61 -44.37 43.96
C ARG A 652 -58.32 -42.92 43.55
N GLN A 653 -58.81 -41.94 44.31
CA GLN A 653 -58.49 -40.53 44.08
C GLN A 653 -56.98 -40.26 44.19
N SER A 654 -56.32 -40.89 45.17
CA SER A 654 -54.85 -40.79 45.33
C SER A 654 -54.10 -41.42 44.16
N LEU A 655 -54.55 -42.58 43.65
CA LEU A 655 -53.98 -43.20 42.45
C LEU A 655 -54.12 -42.29 41.22
N ASN A 656 -55.27 -41.62 41.05
CA ASN A 656 -55.46 -40.66 39.96
C ASN A 656 -54.52 -39.45 40.05
N GLN A 657 -54.24 -38.97 41.26
CA GLN A 657 -53.23 -37.92 41.46
C GLN A 657 -51.83 -38.40 41.09
N ILE A 658 -51.47 -39.65 41.43
CA ILE A 658 -50.21 -40.25 41.02
C ILE A 658 -50.13 -40.31 39.49
N THR A 659 -51.18 -40.78 38.79
CA THR A 659 -51.23 -40.79 37.32
C THR A 659 -50.94 -39.40 36.72
N ALA A 660 -51.54 -38.34 37.26
CA ALA A 660 -51.30 -36.97 36.79
C ALA A 660 -49.83 -36.54 36.98
N VAL A 661 -49.20 -36.92 38.10
CA VAL A 661 -47.78 -36.68 38.34
C VAL A 661 -46.90 -37.47 37.36
N MET A 662 -47.26 -38.72 37.06
CA MET A 662 -46.52 -39.58 36.12
C MET A 662 -46.50 -38.97 34.71
N VAL A 663 -47.63 -38.44 34.23
CA VAL A 663 -47.70 -37.73 32.94
C VAL A 663 -46.72 -36.55 32.91
N LYS A 664 -46.69 -35.76 33.99
CA LYS A 664 -45.77 -34.61 34.09
C LYS A 664 -44.30 -35.02 34.15
N ILE A 665 -43.97 -36.14 34.81
CA ILE A 665 -42.60 -36.66 34.81
C ILE A 665 -42.22 -37.10 33.38
N ASN A 666 -43.13 -37.74 32.65
CA ASN A 666 -42.88 -38.12 31.26
C ASN A 666 -42.55 -36.91 30.37
N GLU A 667 -43.34 -35.83 30.46
CA GLU A 667 -43.09 -34.57 29.74
C GLU A 667 -41.71 -33.98 30.07
N LEU A 668 -41.31 -34.01 31.34
CA LEU A 668 -39.98 -33.53 31.76
C LEU A 668 -38.84 -34.39 31.22
N VAL A 669 -39.01 -35.71 31.19
CA VAL A 669 -38.01 -36.65 30.65
C VAL A 669 -37.85 -36.45 29.13
N GLU A 670 -38.95 -36.24 28.41
CA GLU A 670 -38.93 -35.93 26.98
C GLU A 670 -38.22 -34.59 26.70
N ALA A 671 -38.48 -33.57 27.52
CA ALA A 671 -37.78 -32.28 27.44
C ALA A 671 -36.28 -32.42 27.70
N ILE A 672 -35.87 -33.20 28.70
CA ILE A 672 -34.45 -33.48 28.99
C ILE A 672 -33.80 -34.18 27.78
N ALA A 673 -34.46 -35.18 27.20
CA ALA A 673 -33.97 -35.87 26.01
C ALA A 673 -33.75 -34.90 24.83
N SER A 674 -34.73 -34.03 24.57
CA SER A 674 -34.62 -32.99 23.54
C SER A 674 -33.43 -32.05 23.76
N VAL A 675 -33.28 -31.53 24.99
CA VAL A 675 -32.16 -30.63 25.35
C VAL A 675 -30.81 -31.35 25.22
N THR A 676 -30.70 -32.63 25.59
CA THR A 676 -29.45 -33.38 25.42
C THR A 676 -29.04 -33.55 23.96
N VAL A 677 -30.00 -33.68 23.03
CA VAL A 677 -29.71 -33.72 21.59
C VAL A 677 -29.17 -32.37 21.12
N GLU A 678 -29.81 -31.27 21.50
CA GLU A 678 -29.34 -29.92 21.17
C GLU A 678 -27.93 -29.65 21.73
N GLN A 679 -27.70 -30.00 23.00
CA GLN A 679 -26.41 -29.82 23.65
C GLN A 679 -25.29 -30.64 23.01
N THR A 680 -25.60 -31.83 22.50
CA THR A 680 -24.66 -32.64 21.71
C THR A 680 -24.29 -31.95 20.40
N GLN A 681 -25.28 -31.42 19.69
CA GLN A 681 -25.06 -30.68 18.44
C GLN A 681 -24.23 -29.40 18.68
N THR A 682 -24.50 -28.67 19.76
CA THR A 682 -23.71 -27.50 20.15
C THR A 682 -22.28 -27.89 20.49
N SER A 683 -22.06 -28.99 21.21
CA SER A 683 -20.71 -29.50 21.52
C SER A 683 -19.90 -29.78 20.25
N VAL A 684 -20.51 -30.43 19.25
CA VAL A 684 -19.88 -30.64 17.93
C VAL A 684 -19.52 -29.32 17.25
N SER A 685 -20.42 -28.34 17.28
CA SER A 685 -20.15 -27.02 16.70
C SER A 685 -19.01 -26.28 17.42
N VAL A 686 -18.95 -26.34 18.75
CA VAL A 686 -17.87 -25.70 19.52
C VAL A 686 -16.54 -26.41 19.25
N THR A 687 -16.51 -27.74 19.20
CA THR A 687 -15.33 -28.52 18.80
C THR A 687 -14.80 -28.09 17.43
N GLN A 688 -15.68 -27.93 16.44
CA GLN A 688 -15.28 -27.48 15.11
C GLN A 688 -14.69 -26.06 15.14
N THR A 689 -15.33 -25.14 15.86
CA THR A 689 -14.84 -23.77 16.02
C THR A 689 -13.47 -23.76 16.68
N MET A 690 -13.30 -24.48 17.79
CA MET A 690 -12.02 -24.57 18.51
C MET A 690 -10.92 -25.18 17.65
N THR A 691 -11.23 -26.22 16.87
CA THR A 691 -10.28 -26.80 15.90
C THR A 691 -9.82 -25.76 14.87
N ASN A 692 -10.74 -24.93 14.37
CA ASN A 692 -10.39 -23.84 13.45
C ASN A 692 -9.51 -22.77 14.13
N VAL A 693 -9.81 -22.40 15.39
CA VAL A 693 -9.00 -21.43 16.14
C VAL A 693 -7.60 -21.98 16.42
N ALA A 694 -7.45 -23.27 16.74
CA ALA A 694 -6.14 -23.91 16.91
C ALA A 694 -5.33 -23.85 15.61
N ALA A 695 -5.96 -24.12 14.46
CA ALA A 695 -5.32 -24.02 13.16
C ALA A 695 -4.85 -22.58 12.85
N ILE A 696 -5.67 -21.57 13.20
CA ILE A 696 -5.30 -20.16 13.06
C ILE A 696 -4.12 -19.82 13.96
N ALA A 697 -4.14 -20.22 15.24
CA ALA A 697 -3.05 -19.96 16.18
C ALA A 697 -1.73 -20.59 15.71
N ASN A 698 -1.76 -21.82 15.21
CA ASN A 698 -0.59 -22.47 14.62
C ASN A 698 -0.08 -21.72 13.38
N HIS A 699 -0.98 -21.27 12.51
CA HIS A 699 -0.62 -20.46 11.33
C HIS A 699 0.02 -19.13 11.73
N THR A 700 -0.56 -18.42 12.70
CA THR A 700 -0.02 -17.17 13.24
C THR A 700 1.37 -17.38 13.82
N SER A 701 1.64 -18.49 14.51
CA SER A 701 2.97 -18.81 15.01
C SER A 701 4.00 -18.98 13.88
N ILE A 702 3.62 -19.70 12.81
CA ILE A 702 4.47 -19.89 11.63
C ILE A 702 4.73 -18.57 10.89
N GLU A 703 3.70 -17.76 10.66
CA GLU A 703 3.83 -16.45 10.02
C GLU A 703 4.68 -15.49 10.84
N ALA A 704 4.51 -15.48 12.16
CA ALA A 704 5.36 -14.69 13.05
C ALA A 704 6.84 -15.10 12.94
N LEU A 705 7.15 -16.40 12.88
CA LEU A 705 8.53 -16.86 12.63
C LEU A 705 9.08 -16.39 11.28
N GLN A 706 8.25 -16.37 10.24
CA GLN A 706 8.64 -15.86 8.92
C GLN A 706 8.90 -14.35 8.95
N VAL A 707 8.05 -13.56 9.62
CA VAL A 707 8.24 -12.11 9.78
C VAL A 707 9.51 -11.81 10.59
N SER A 708 9.79 -12.58 11.65
CA SER A 708 11.04 -12.48 12.42
C SER A 708 12.27 -12.69 11.52
N HIS A 709 12.22 -13.65 10.59
CA HIS A 709 13.29 -13.84 9.61
C HIS A 709 13.45 -12.63 8.69
N SER A 710 12.35 -12.04 8.19
CA SER A 710 12.41 -10.83 7.37
C SER A 710 12.99 -9.64 8.13
N PHE A 711 12.69 -9.48 9.42
CA PHE A 711 13.31 -8.44 10.25
C PHE A 711 14.82 -8.67 10.42
N LYS A 712 15.28 -9.92 10.60
CA LYS A 712 16.73 -10.21 10.61
C LYS A 712 17.42 -9.81 9.31
N GLN A 713 16.79 -10.08 8.16
CA GLN A 713 17.33 -9.65 6.86
C GLN A 713 17.38 -8.12 6.73
N LEU A 714 16.32 -7.44 7.17
CA LEU A 714 16.22 -5.99 7.13
C LEU A 714 17.26 -5.34 8.04
N LEU A 715 17.50 -5.91 9.22
CA LEU A 715 18.57 -5.50 10.13
C LEU A 715 19.95 -5.61 9.44
N THR A 716 20.24 -6.73 8.76
CA THR A 716 21.50 -6.88 8.01
C THR A 716 21.65 -5.82 6.91
N VAL A 717 20.59 -5.51 6.17
CA VAL A 717 20.62 -4.46 5.14
C VAL A 717 20.83 -3.08 5.76
N ALA A 718 20.18 -2.79 6.88
CA ALA A 718 20.38 -1.54 7.62
C ALA A 718 21.83 -1.41 8.12
N GLU A 719 22.41 -2.46 8.70
CA GLU A 719 23.82 -2.48 9.11
C GLU A 719 24.77 -2.23 7.93
N GLN A 720 24.55 -2.89 6.79
CA GLN A 720 25.36 -2.67 5.57
C GLN A 720 25.25 -1.24 5.03
N LEU A 721 24.06 -0.63 5.10
CA LEU A 721 23.84 0.76 4.70
C LEU A 721 24.51 1.71 5.70
N GLN A 722 24.43 1.43 7.00
CA GLN A 722 25.09 2.18 8.05
C GLN A 722 26.61 2.17 7.86
N ASP A 723 27.19 1.01 7.56
CA ASP A 723 28.62 0.87 7.27
C ASP A 723 29.02 1.61 5.99
N SER A 724 28.22 1.49 4.92
CA SER A 724 28.50 2.16 3.64
C SER A 724 28.47 3.68 3.77
N VAL A 725 27.52 4.21 4.53
CA VAL A 725 27.34 5.64 4.74
C VAL A 725 28.28 6.15 5.85
N GLY A 726 28.71 5.29 6.77
CA GLY A 726 29.73 5.57 7.79
C GLY A 726 31.13 5.79 7.22
N LYS A 727 31.40 5.36 5.98
CA LYS A 727 32.65 5.68 5.26
C LYS A 727 32.77 7.17 4.91
N PHE A 728 31.65 7.90 4.83
CA PHE A 728 31.67 9.33 4.57
C PHE A 728 31.91 10.10 5.87
N LYS A 729 32.97 10.90 5.88
CA LYS A 729 33.28 11.78 6.99
C LYS A 729 32.49 13.09 6.82
N VAL A 730 31.54 13.32 7.70
CA VAL A 730 30.61 14.47 7.68
C VAL A 730 30.85 15.47 8.80
N SER A 731 31.88 15.26 9.61
CA SER A 731 32.28 16.09 10.74
C SER A 731 33.79 16.14 10.89
#